data_AF-A0A8H5ILB3-F1
#
_entry.id   AF-A0A8H5ILB3-F1
#
_cell.length_a   1.000
_cell.length_b   1.000
_cell.length_c   1.000
_cell.angle_alpha   90.00
_cell.angle_beta   90.00
_cell.angle_gamma   90.00
#
_symmetry.space_group_name_H-M   'P 1'
#
loop_
_entity.id
_entity.type
_entity.pdbx_description
1 polymer ?
#
loop_
_entity_poly.entity_id
_entity_poly.type
_entity_poly.pdbx_seq_one_letter_code
_entity_poly.pdbx_strand_id
1 'polypeptide(L)'
;MPAINTLSISAEPSLMYRGDDFASPVHVRTAFTLALSTVYRNEVPLYGDLVQIVHAVNTDVLSEQSDSVKDATLSQRLDLERHGAIRLGIPSELRAMARLFAILGLKAVGYYDLSVAGLPMHGTCFRPVDLESLKQNPFRVFTTLLRPQLIANAETRELAFKLLSRRHLFSGRLLDLINCAERQNWLLQMSEVEEFIFEAMKTFSGMPEASASEEEYRKLSREHPILADIASFKTAHINHLTPRTLNIGASHAKMRQQGLRVKDRIEGPPPRQCPILLRQTSFLALEEKIRFRDSNGDLIQGSHRARFGEIEERGAAVTTMGRKLYDELLNKATSTICKSSGASGTQRPEAMDEAMRAALKDFPDSWSELRKQGLIYCTYQCTGKECFDVAEILSLEDLVDQGYLKAEPITYEDFLPFSAAGIFASNLDQGQNQLLQANGRPDQQGFENALGTVMLEPEALYADIQPKSIIRCGLTEIIGGFASRASETFAPVIIGDIWYEDGLATALGFFTLCTLAGACLGQAALGYMTEDVGWRWAFWVTFIACSLNLFTMFVWLPETTFQRGLGVITTAGDLERSEKQRKEPISTNLGAANSSTCVQGSSPEPLTSMGPNLWFIRHPQVDYSANWPLCPVRPFSFVLAPTVLWASVAYGVAAGGLTSIGVCIPQLLGVPTYNYNSATQGLFSLCSFVGVVLGGTVGSKLVYIVNARIEKRRSEHGQSHKPEERLIMIVVHFFTVTAGLVLYGVAVDHQLPWIGPAFGYRIHSFGFAVLAGITFSYAVDSYLVRSGEVMVFNTTTRAFLSFGFAHLTPNFLNQVGAVVAYSVLAAIIWGLLLFAIPVFLLGPKLRDLTNRYV
;
A
#
# COMPACT_ATOMS: atom_id res chain seq x y z
N MET A 1 40.51 -8.38 -13.69
CA MET A 1 40.18 -7.14 -12.94
C MET A 1 40.10 -7.47 -11.46
N PRO A 2 41.01 -6.98 -10.61
CA PRO A 2 41.01 -7.29 -9.16
C PRO A 2 39.89 -6.62 -8.36
N ALA A 3 39.17 -5.65 -8.95
CA ALA A 3 38.21 -4.79 -8.26
C ALA A 3 36.79 -5.39 -8.09
N ILE A 4 36.49 -6.53 -8.71
CA ILE A 4 35.17 -7.18 -8.59
C ILE A 4 35.12 -8.06 -7.33
N ASN A 5 36.27 -8.55 -6.84
CA ASN A 5 36.36 -9.36 -5.62
C ASN A 5 36.18 -8.58 -4.31
N THR A 6 35.97 -7.26 -4.37
CA THR A 6 35.79 -6.39 -3.19
C THR A 6 34.36 -5.93 -2.96
N LEU A 7 33.40 -6.33 -3.82
CA LEU A 7 31.98 -6.08 -3.58
C LEU A 7 31.42 -7.15 -2.64
N SER A 8 31.66 -7.01 -1.33
CA SER A 8 30.86 -7.73 -0.33
C SER A 8 29.45 -7.13 -0.36
N ILE A 9 28.59 -7.66 -1.22
CA ILE A 9 27.16 -7.32 -1.24
C ILE A 9 26.57 -7.88 0.06
N SER A 10 26.28 -7.02 1.04
CA SER A 10 25.66 -7.45 2.29
C SER A 10 24.28 -8.02 1.97
N ALA A 11 24.11 -9.33 2.21
CA ALA A 11 22.84 -10.03 2.10
C ALA A 11 21.91 -9.55 3.22
N GLU A 12 21.13 -8.50 2.98
CA GLU A 12 19.96 -8.24 3.83
C GLU A 12 18.87 -9.30 3.54
N PRO A 13 18.31 -9.96 4.57
CA PRO A 13 17.26 -10.98 4.43
C PRO A 13 15.94 -10.47 3.80
N SER A 14 15.78 -9.16 3.64
CA SER A 14 14.59 -8.50 3.10
C SER A 14 14.46 -8.60 1.56
N LEU A 15 15.44 -9.20 0.88
CA LEU A 15 15.60 -9.16 -0.59
C LEU A 15 15.33 -10.49 -1.32
N MET A 16 14.97 -11.57 -0.60
CA MET A 16 14.62 -12.87 -1.21
C MET A 16 13.19 -12.87 -1.78
N TYR A 17 13.04 -13.27 -3.04
CA TYR A 17 11.73 -13.54 -3.64
C TYR A 17 11.28 -14.95 -3.24
N ARG A 18 10.33 -15.05 -2.30
CA ARG A 18 9.55 -16.27 -2.01
C ARG A 18 10.34 -17.57 -1.82
N GLY A 19 11.24 -17.70 -0.84
CA GLY A 19 11.70 -19.03 -0.38
C GLY A 19 12.36 -19.95 -1.44
N ASP A 20 12.65 -19.43 -2.63
CA ASP A 20 13.32 -20.10 -3.75
C ASP A 20 14.65 -19.35 -3.99
N ASP A 21 15.69 -20.05 -4.44
CA ASP A 21 17.07 -19.54 -4.64
C ASP A 21 17.23 -18.44 -5.71
N PHE A 22 16.17 -17.72 -6.10
CA PHE A 22 16.18 -16.69 -7.15
C PHE A 22 16.35 -15.26 -6.60
N ALA A 23 17.15 -14.46 -7.29
CA ALA A 23 17.33 -13.05 -7.00
C ALA A 23 16.18 -12.20 -7.55
N SER A 24 15.73 -11.21 -6.77
CA SER A 24 14.76 -10.23 -7.28
C SER A 24 15.40 -9.34 -8.37
N PRO A 25 14.64 -8.90 -9.40
CA PRO A 25 15.19 -7.99 -10.43
C PRO A 25 15.75 -6.69 -9.86
N VAL A 26 15.20 -6.19 -8.74
CA VAL A 26 15.72 -5.01 -8.03
C VAL A 26 17.10 -5.27 -7.45
N HIS A 27 17.33 -6.46 -6.89
CA HIS A 27 18.63 -6.87 -6.36
C HIS A 27 19.68 -6.93 -7.48
N VAL A 28 19.38 -7.63 -8.58
CA VAL A 28 20.28 -7.72 -9.75
C VAL A 28 20.55 -6.33 -10.34
N ARG A 29 19.52 -5.48 -10.46
CA ARG A 29 19.67 -4.09 -10.91
C ARG A 29 20.57 -3.28 -9.99
N THR A 30 20.46 -3.42 -8.68
CA THR A 30 21.31 -2.71 -7.72
C THR A 30 22.77 -3.14 -7.82
N ALA A 31 23.02 -4.45 -7.89
CA ALA A 31 24.37 -4.97 -8.12
C ALA A 31 24.95 -4.44 -9.45
N PHE A 32 24.14 -4.42 -10.52
CA PHE A 32 24.53 -3.88 -11.82
C PHE A 32 24.87 -2.38 -11.75
N THR A 33 24.03 -1.56 -11.12
CA THR A 33 24.25 -0.11 -11.00
C THR A 33 25.53 0.20 -10.23
N LEU A 34 25.80 -0.50 -9.13
CA LEU A 34 27.00 -0.32 -8.32
C LEU A 34 28.27 -0.77 -9.06
N ALA A 35 28.22 -1.91 -9.74
CA ALA A 35 29.33 -2.40 -10.57
C ALA A 35 29.63 -1.43 -11.71
N LEU A 36 28.59 -0.95 -12.42
CA LEU A 36 28.74 0.00 -13.52
C LEU A 36 29.33 1.33 -13.05
N SER A 37 28.85 1.85 -11.92
CA SER A 37 29.40 3.08 -11.32
C SER A 37 30.86 2.93 -10.93
N THR A 38 31.25 1.77 -10.40
CA THR A 38 32.64 1.46 -10.05
C THR A 38 33.53 1.37 -11.29
N VAL A 39 33.11 0.66 -12.33
CA VAL A 39 33.84 0.58 -13.61
C VAL A 39 34.00 1.97 -14.22
N TYR A 40 32.92 2.75 -14.30
CA TYR A 40 32.96 4.08 -14.90
C TYR A 40 33.83 5.06 -14.10
N ARG A 41 33.81 4.99 -12.76
CA ARG A 41 34.69 5.79 -11.89
C ARG A 41 36.16 5.48 -12.11
N ASN A 42 36.52 4.22 -12.33
CA ASN A 42 37.89 3.82 -12.62
C ASN A 42 38.35 4.29 -14.00
N GLU A 43 37.45 4.33 -14.97
CA GLU A 43 37.73 4.82 -16.33
C GLU A 43 37.78 6.37 -16.40
N VAL A 44 36.93 7.05 -15.61
CA VAL A 44 36.75 8.50 -15.64
C VAL A 44 36.84 9.06 -14.22
N PRO A 45 38.05 9.39 -13.71
CA PRO A 45 38.23 9.83 -12.32
C PRO A 45 37.39 11.07 -11.94
N LEU A 46 37.20 12.03 -12.85
CA LEU A 46 36.36 13.22 -12.61
C LEU A 46 34.88 12.90 -12.33
N TYR A 47 34.39 11.73 -12.73
CA TYR A 47 33.07 11.24 -12.30
C TYR A 47 33.06 10.94 -10.79
N GLY A 48 34.17 10.45 -10.25
CA GLY A 48 34.33 10.21 -8.83
C GLY A 48 34.22 11.49 -8.00
N ASP A 49 34.77 12.59 -8.50
CA ASP A 49 34.68 13.92 -7.89
C ASP A 49 33.24 14.46 -7.99
N LEU A 50 32.60 14.30 -9.16
CA LEU A 50 31.20 14.66 -9.36
C LEU A 50 30.26 13.99 -8.35
N VAL A 51 30.40 12.69 -8.13
CA VAL A 51 29.58 11.94 -7.17
C VAL A 51 29.76 12.50 -5.75
N GLN A 52 30.96 12.92 -5.38
CA GLN A 52 31.22 13.55 -4.08
C GLN A 52 30.57 14.93 -3.97
N ILE A 53 30.66 15.76 -5.03
CA ILE A 53 29.97 17.06 -5.08
C ILE A 53 28.47 16.88 -4.90
N VAL A 54 27.87 15.95 -5.65
CA VAL A 54 26.44 15.65 -5.61
C VAL A 54 26.01 15.19 -4.23
N HIS A 55 26.74 14.25 -3.63
CA HIS A 55 26.47 13.78 -2.28
C HIS A 55 26.48 14.94 -1.29
N ALA A 56 27.53 15.78 -1.31
CA ALA A 56 27.62 16.94 -0.42
C ALA A 56 26.46 17.92 -0.61
N VAL A 57 26.09 18.27 -1.85
CA VAL A 57 24.95 19.16 -2.13
C VAL A 57 23.63 18.54 -1.66
N ASN A 58 23.42 17.25 -1.88
CA ASN A 58 22.20 16.58 -1.44
C ASN A 58 22.11 16.54 0.10
N THR A 59 23.22 16.28 0.79
CA THR A 59 23.28 16.36 2.26
C THR A 59 22.96 17.78 2.76
N ASP A 60 23.53 18.81 2.14
CA ASP A 60 23.27 20.21 2.50
C ASP A 60 21.76 20.52 2.37
N VAL A 61 21.16 20.21 1.21
CA VAL A 61 19.73 20.47 0.94
C VAL A 61 18.82 19.69 1.90
N LEU A 62 19.12 18.43 2.21
CA LEU A 62 18.33 17.63 3.13
C LEU A 62 18.47 18.12 4.58
N SER A 63 19.60 18.71 4.96
CA SER A 63 19.81 19.28 6.30
C SER A 63 19.03 20.58 6.53
N GLU A 64 18.73 21.32 5.47
CA GLU A 64 17.96 22.57 5.51
C GLU A 64 16.43 22.34 5.55
N GLN A 65 15.96 21.13 5.22
CA GLN A 65 14.54 20.77 5.27
C GLN A 65 14.12 20.25 6.66
N SER A 66 13.02 20.76 7.23
CA SER A 66 12.51 20.34 8.56
C SER A 66 12.09 18.86 8.59
N ASP A 67 12.06 18.27 9.79
CA ASP A 67 11.92 16.83 10.16
C ASP A 67 10.91 15.93 9.41
N SER A 68 10.05 16.45 8.53
CA SER A 68 9.06 15.67 7.77
C SER A 68 9.59 14.94 6.52
N VAL A 69 10.88 15.08 6.18
CA VAL A 69 11.53 14.43 5.01
C VAL A 69 12.82 13.69 5.39
N LYS A 70 12.95 13.27 6.66
CA LYS A 70 13.96 12.27 7.07
C LYS A 70 13.50 10.86 6.71
N ASP A 71 13.07 10.66 5.48
CA ASP A 71 12.76 9.32 4.99
C ASP A 71 14.10 8.66 4.59
N ALA A 72 14.61 7.76 5.44
CA ALA A 72 15.86 7.03 5.19
C ALA A 72 15.84 6.36 3.80
N THR A 73 14.65 5.98 3.33
CA THR A 73 14.37 5.43 2.01
C THR A 73 14.67 6.41 0.87
N LEU A 74 14.39 7.71 1.05
CA LEU A 74 14.70 8.74 0.04
C LEU A 74 16.21 8.97 -0.07
N SER A 75 16.93 8.99 1.06
CA SER A 75 18.39 9.13 1.07
C SER A 75 19.06 7.95 0.37
N GLN A 76 18.66 6.72 0.68
CA GLN A 76 19.16 5.51 0.02
C GLN A 76 18.87 5.51 -1.48
N ARG A 77 17.65 5.94 -1.88
CA ARG A 77 17.30 6.11 -3.30
C ARG A 77 18.24 7.10 -3.99
N LEU A 78 18.45 8.29 -3.42
CA LEU A 78 19.25 9.36 -4.03
C LEU A 78 20.71 8.94 -4.28
N ASP A 79 21.32 8.18 -3.37
CA ASP A 79 22.69 7.70 -3.53
C ASP A 79 22.85 6.62 -4.62
N LEU A 80 21.79 5.87 -4.88
CA LEU A 80 21.74 4.85 -5.94
C LEU A 80 21.31 5.44 -7.29
N GLU A 81 20.55 6.54 -7.28
CA GLU A 81 19.88 7.10 -8.43
C GLU A 81 20.86 7.61 -9.51
N ARG A 82 20.89 6.90 -10.64
CA ARG A 82 21.74 7.20 -11.80
C ARG A 82 21.02 6.93 -13.11
N HIS A 83 21.50 7.49 -14.20
CA HIS A 83 21.21 6.99 -15.53
C HIS A 83 22.48 6.83 -16.36
N GLY A 84 22.53 5.80 -17.20
CA GLY A 84 23.58 5.63 -18.21
C GLY A 84 23.07 5.98 -19.61
N ALA A 85 23.97 6.27 -20.53
CA ALA A 85 23.66 6.34 -21.96
C ALA A 85 24.59 5.48 -22.80
N ILE A 86 24.03 4.70 -23.73
CA ILE A 86 24.77 3.80 -24.63
C ILE A 86 24.30 3.96 -26.08
N ARG A 87 25.21 3.63 -27.01
CA ARG A 87 24.93 3.68 -28.45
C ARG A 87 25.18 2.31 -29.09
N LEU A 88 24.22 1.86 -29.88
CA LEU A 88 24.24 0.58 -30.59
C LEU A 88 24.22 0.81 -32.10
N GLY A 89 24.81 -0.11 -32.84
CA GLY A 89 25.02 0.04 -34.28
C GLY A 89 24.04 -0.76 -35.15
N ILE A 90 23.55 -1.91 -34.65
CA ILE A 90 22.68 -2.81 -35.43
C ILE A 90 21.49 -3.34 -34.62
N PRO A 91 20.37 -3.69 -35.27
CA PRO A 91 19.16 -4.18 -34.59
C PRO A 91 19.36 -5.40 -33.67
N SER A 92 20.22 -6.34 -34.05
CA SER A 92 20.50 -7.53 -33.23
C SER A 92 21.14 -7.18 -31.89
N GLU A 93 21.94 -6.11 -31.84
CA GLU A 93 22.52 -5.60 -30.59
C GLU A 93 21.44 -5.02 -29.69
N LEU A 94 20.52 -4.22 -30.24
CA LEU A 94 19.40 -3.66 -29.49
C LEU A 94 18.52 -4.75 -28.88
N ARG A 95 18.23 -5.81 -29.63
CA ARG A 95 17.43 -6.94 -29.14
C ARG A 95 18.11 -7.72 -28.03
N ALA A 96 19.41 -8.01 -28.18
CA ALA A 96 20.17 -8.67 -27.12
C ALA A 96 20.29 -7.79 -25.86
N MET A 97 20.48 -6.49 -26.05
CA MET A 97 20.53 -5.53 -24.94
C MET A 97 19.18 -5.43 -24.21
N ALA A 98 18.06 -5.41 -24.94
CA ALA A 98 16.73 -5.43 -24.34
C ALA A 98 16.50 -6.66 -23.46
N ARG A 99 16.99 -7.83 -23.88
CA ARG A 99 16.93 -9.09 -23.11
C ARG A 99 17.81 -9.04 -21.86
N LEU A 100 19.00 -8.46 -21.94
CA LEU A 100 19.85 -8.20 -20.78
C LEU A 100 19.14 -7.29 -19.77
N PHE A 101 18.57 -6.20 -20.24
CA PHE A 101 17.84 -5.22 -19.42
C PHE A 101 16.55 -5.78 -18.82
N ALA A 102 15.90 -6.75 -19.47
CA ALA A 102 14.74 -7.44 -18.91
C ALA A 102 15.07 -8.18 -17.59
N ILE A 103 16.27 -8.75 -17.46
CA ILE A 103 16.75 -9.40 -16.21
C ILE A 103 16.88 -8.39 -15.07
N LEU A 104 17.28 -7.16 -15.40
CA LEU A 104 17.33 -6.04 -14.45
C LEU A 104 15.94 -5.46 -14.14
N GLY A 105 14.86 -6.02 -14.69
CA GLY A 105 13.50 -5.51 -14.54
C GLY A 105 13.26 -4.19 -15.29
N LEU A 106 14.08 -3.86 -16.28
CA LEU A 106 13.92 -2.65 -17.10
C LEU A 106 13.07 -2.94 -18.32
N LYS A 107 12.21 -1.98 -18.71
CA LYS A 107 11.38 -2.01 -19.91
C LYS A 107 11.70 -0.82 -20.80
N ALA A 108 11.53 -0.96 -22.10
CA ALA A 108 11.68 0.14 -23.05
C ALA A 108 10.49 1.11 -22.95
N VAL A 109 10.77 2.36 -22.63
CA VAL A 109 9.80 3.42 -22.37
C VAL A 109 10.16 4.65 -23.21
N GLY A 110 9.17 5.14 -23.95
CA GLY A 110 9.30 6.32 -24.80
C GLY A 110 10.12 6.12 -26.07
N TYR A 111 9.85 6.95 -27.06
CA TYR A 111 10.58 7.01 -28.32
C TYR A 111 11.22 8.39 -28.51
N TYR A 112 12.50 8.41 -28.87
CA TYR A 112 13.30 9.61 -29.04
C TYR A 112 13.92 9.64 -30.44
N ASP A 113 13.39 10.48 -31.32
CA ASP A 113 14.03 10.75 -32.62
C ASP A 113 15.10 11.83 -32.45
N LEU A 114 16.37 11.46 -32.66
CA LEU A 114 17.50 12.39 -32.53
C LEU A 114 17.88 13.02 -33.88
N SER A 115 17.26 12.58 -34.98
CA SER A 115 17.50 13.15 -36.32
C SER A 115 17.07 14.61 -36.41
N VAL A 116 16.11 15.03 -35.58
CA VAL A 116 15.68 16.43 -35.43
C VAL A 116 16.80 17.36 -34.93
N ALA A 117 17.83 16.82 -34.26
CA ALA A 117 19.01 17.58 -33.84
C ALA A 117 20.22 17.35 -34.77
N GLY A 118 20.03 16.71 -35.92
CA GLY A 118 21.09 16.41 -36.87
C GLY A 118 21.91 15.17 -36.52
N LEU A 119 21.41 14.28 -35.65
CA LEU A 119 22.10 13.05 -35.25
C LEU A 119 21.51 11.85 -35.99
N PRO A 120 22.32 10.97 -36.60
CA PRO A 120 21.81 9.87 -37.42
C PRO A 120 21.32 8.68 -36.55
N MET A 121 20.47 8.92 -35.55
CA MET A 121 20.05 7.94 -34.55
C MET A 121 18.62 8.18 -34.04
N HIS A 122 18.06 7.16 -33.40
CA HIS A 122 16.85 7.20 -32.59
C HIS A 122 17.07 6.36 -31.31
N GLY A 123 16.25 6.51 -30.27
CA GLY A 123 16.45 5.80 -29.00
C GLY A 123 15.22 5.63 -28.14
N THR A 124 15.41 4.92 -27.03
CA THR A 124 14.41 4.66 -25.97
C THR A 124 15.08 4.69 -24.60
N CYS A 125 14.29 4.81 -23.53
CA CYS A 125 14.74 4.68 -22.16
C CYS A 125 14.43 3.28 -21.62
N PHE A 126 15.43 2.53 -21.19
CA PHE A 126 15.20 1.31 -20.41
C PHE A 126 15.15 1.65 -18.92
N ARG A 127 13.99 1.43 -18.29
CA ARG A 127 13.78 1.74 -16.87
C ARG A 127 12.76 0.82 -16.18
N PRO A 128 12.73 0.75 -14.84
CA PRO A 128 11.61 0.15 -14.11
C PRO A 128 10.34 0.96 -14.34
N VAL A 129 9.18 0.30 -14.25
CA VAL A 129 7.88 0.92 -14.52
C VAL A 129 6.95 0.90 -13.31
N ASP A 130 7.16 0.00 -12.34
CA ASP A 130 6.39 -0.05 -11.11
C ASP A 130 6.97 0.90 -10.04
N LEU A 131 6.06 1.52 -9.30
CA LEU A 131 6.41 2.55 -8.30
C LEU A 131 7.32 2.00 -7.19
N GLU A 132 7.12 0.76 -6.75
CA GLU A 132 7.91 0.16 -5.66
C GLU A 132 9.36 -0.12 -6.11
N SER A 133 9.57 -0.62 -7.33
CA SER A 133 10.90 -0.79 -7.92
C SER A 133 11.61 0.54 -8.16
N LEU A 134 10.87 1.58 -8.59
CA LEU A 134 11.42 2.93 -8.77
C LEU A 134 11.84 3.56 -7.44
N LYS A 135 11.09 3.32 -6.35
CA LYS A 135 11.46 3.79 -5.00
C LYS A 135 12.76 3.14 -4.51
N GLN A 136 12.97 1.85 -4.78
CA GLN A 136 14.15 1.12 -4.33
C GLN A 136 15.39 1.39 -5.21
N ASN A 137 15.24 1.29 -6.52
CA ASN A 137 16.33 1.56 -7.46
C ASN A 137 15.78 2.03 -8.83
N PRO A 138 15.82 3.33 -9.11
CA PRO A 138 15.31 3.92 -10.36
C PRO A 138 16.36 3.93 -11.49
N PHE A 139 17.35 3.03 -11.51
CA PHE A 139 18.38 3.04 -12.55
C PHE A 139 17.79 2.98 -13.97
N ARG A 140 18.27 3.86 -14.84
CA ARG A 140 17.79 4.03 -16.22
C ARG A 140 18.95 3.92 -17.21
N VAL A 141 18.68 3.44 -18.43
CA VAL A 141 19.65 3.45 -19.52
C VAL A 141 19.04 4.02 -20.80
N PHE A 142 19.50 5.20 -21.21
CA PHE A 142 19.16 5.78 -22.50
C PHE A 142 19.92 5.03 -23.61
N THR A 143 19.19 4.33 -24.47
CA THR A 143 19.77 3.44 -25.48
C THR A 143 19.41 3.93 -26.87
N THR A 144 20.42 4.30 -27.66
CA THR A 144 20.24 4.76 -29.04
C THR A 144 20.69 3.72 -30.04
N LEU A 145 20.00 3.65 -31.18
CA LEU A 145 20.35 2.85 -32.34
C LEU A 145 20.74 3.75 -33.51
N LEU A 146 21.86 3.43 -34.17
CA LEU A 146 22.28 4.08 -35.41
C LEU A 146 21.24 3.86 -36.51
N ARG A 147 20.99 4.90 -37.32
CA ARG A 147 20.15 4.88 -38.53
C ARG A 147 21.05 5.04 -39.76
N PRO A 148 21.58 3.95 -40.33
CA PRO A 148 22.57 4.02 -41.41
C PRO A 148 22.03 4.66 -42.68
N GLN A 149 20.70 4.65 -42.87
CA GLN A 149 20.01 5.32 -43.97
C GLN A 149 20.17 6.85 -43.95
N LEU A 150 20.53 7.43 -42.80
CA LEU A 150 20.78 8.88 -42.68
C LEU A 150 22.24 9.25 -43.01
N ILE A 151 23.13 8.27 -43.23
CA ILE A 151 24.53 8.51 -43.60
C ILE A 151 24.61 8.80 -45.10
N ALA A 152 25.03 10.02 -45.48
CA ALA A 152 25.02 10.49 -46.86
C ALA A 152 26.02 9.72 -47.72
N ASN A 153 27.26 9.55 -47.24
CA ASN A 153 28.31 8.85 -47.99
C ASN A 153 28.11 7.32 -48.00
N ALA A 154 27.90 6.74 -49.18
CA ALA A 154 27.68 5.31 -49.36
C ALA A 154 28.89 4.46 -48.95
N GLU A 155 30.12 4.88 -49.27
CA GLU A 155 31.34 4.15 -48.89
C GLU A 155 31.54 4.13 -47.37
N THR A 156 31.29 5.26 -46.71
CA THR A 156 31.41 5.36 -45.25
C THR A 156 30.34 4.52 -44.55
N ARG A 157 29.13 4.47 -45.12
CA ARG A 157 28.03 3.62 -44.65
C ARG A 157 28.38 2.14 -44.75
N GLU A 158 28.91 1.70 -45.90
CA GLU A 158 29.36 0.32 -46.10
C GLU A 158 30.50 -0.07 -45.16
N LEU A 159 31.47 0.85 -44.95
CA LEU A 159 32.55 0.64 -43.99
C LEU A 159 32.01 0.47 -42.56
N ALA A 160 31.08 1.32 -42.13
CA ALA A 160 30.46 1.20 -40.81
C ALA A 160 29.76 -0.15 -40.63
N PHE A 161 28.99 -0.60 -41.62
CA PHE A 161 28.36 -1.92 -41.59
C PHE A 161 29.36 -3.08 -41.58
N LYS A 162 30.46 -2.95 -42.33
CA LYS A 162 31.54 -3.96 -42.35
C LYS A 162 32.20 -4.11 -40.98
N LEU A 163 32.41 -3.01 -40.26
CA LEU A 163 32.98 -3.05 -38.90
C LEU A 163 31.95 -3.58 -37.88
N LEU A 164 30.71 -3.11 -37.94
CA LEU A 164 29.63 -3.53 -37.05
C LEU A 164 29.26 -5.02 -37.21
N SER A 165 29.31 -5.56 -38.43
CA SER A 165 29.04 -6.98 -38.68
C SER A 165 30.11 -7.93 -38.14
N ARG A 166 31.32 -7.42 -37.88
CA ARG A 166 32.46 -8.20 -37.36
C ARG A 166 32.57 -8.16 -35.84
N ARG A 167 31.86 -7.27 -35.16
CA ARG A 167 31.95 -7.13 -33.70
C ARG A 167 30.93 -8.00 -32.97
N HIS A 168 31.30 -8.44 -31.78
CA HIS A 168 30.44 -9.17 -30.87
C HIS A 168 30.46 -8.47 -29.52
N LEU A 169 29.38 -7.75 -29.19
CA LEU A 169 29.27 -6.98 -27.93
C LEU A 169 29.08 -7.85 -26.68
N PHE A 170 28.47 -9.03 -26.85
CA PHE A 170 28.07 -9.91 -25.76
C PHE A 170 28.94 -11.16 -25.79
N SER A 171 29.48 -11.57 -24.64
CA SER A 171 30.20 -12.83 -24.53
C SER A 171 29.25 -14.02 -24.73
N GLY A 172 29.78 -15.17 -25.17
CA GLY A 172 28.98 -16.39 -25.28
C GLY A 172 28.32 -16.76 -23.94
N ARG A 173 29.07 -16.64 -22.84
CA ARG A 173 28.56 -16.90 -21.49
C ARG A 173 27.43 -15.95 -21.08
N LEU A 174 27.54 -14.65 -21.40
CA LEU A 174 26.47 -13.68 -21.13
C LEU A 174 25.19 -14.06 -21.87
N LEU A 175 25.29 -14.46 -23.14
CA LEU A 175 24.14 -14.90 -23.93
C LEU A 175 23.52 -16.18 -23.35
N ASP A 176 24.34 -17.12 -22.86
CA ASP A 176 23.84 -18.33 -22.19
C ASP A 176 23.06 -18.00 -20.90
N LEU A 177 23.58 -17.09 -20.08
CA LEU A 177 22.89 -16.61 -18.89
C LEU A 177 21.57 -15.90 -19.23
N ILE A 178 21.56 -15.06 -20.27
CA ILE A 178 20.34 -14.40 -20.76
C ILE A 178 19.31 -15.43 -21.25
N ASN A 179 19.75 -16.43 -22.02
CA ASN A 179 18.88 -17.52 -22.50
C ASN A 179 18.31 -18.35 -21.33
N CYS A 180 19.10 -18.56 -20.27
CA CYS A 180 18.68 -19.25 -19.06
C CYS A 180 17.60 -18.45 -18.32
N ALA A 181 17.89 -17.17 -18.05
CA ALA A 181 16.97 -16.27 -17.39
C ALA A 181 15.65 -16.12 -18.15
N GLU A 182 15.67 -16.02 -19.49
CA GLU A 182 14.45 -15.95 -20.30
C GLU A 182 13.54 -17.17 -20.12
N ARG A 183 14.11 -18.39 -20.01
CA ARG A 183 13.34 -19.61 -19.69
C ARG A 183 12.80 -19.62 -18.26
N GLN A 184 13.44 -18.88 -17.36
CA GLN A 184 13.09 -18.71 -15.95
C GLN A 184 12.30 -17.41 -15.71
N ASN A 185 11.60 -16.89 -16.73
CA ASN A 185 10.79 -15.68 -16.65
C ASN A 185 11.59 -14.44 -16.20
N TRP A 186 12.80 -14.29 -16.74
CA TRP A 186 13.76 -13.20 -16.50
C TRP A 186 14.36 -13.16 -15.09
N LEU A 187 14.26 -14.26 -14.34
CA LEU A 187 14.89 -14.40 -13.03
C LEU A 187 16.24 -15.12 -13.15
N LEU A 188 17.18 -14.75 -12.29
CA LEU A 188 18.47 -15.42 -12.12
C LEU A 188 18.53 -16.11 -10.77
N GLN A 189 19.23 -17.23 -10.66
CA GLN A 189 19.57 -17.80 -9.36
C GLN A 189 20.55 -16.87 -8.64
N MET A 190 20.51 -16.85 -7.31
CA MET A 190 21.37 -15.98 -6.51
C MET A 190 22.86 -16.24 -6.77
N SER A 191 23.24 -17.50 -7.02
CA SER A 191 24.60 -17.90 -7.40
C SER A 191 25.04 -17.42 -8.79
N GLU A 192 24.10 -17.12 -9.69
CA GLU A 192 24.38 -16.67 -11.06
C GLU A 192 24.54 -15.14 -11.15
N VAL A 193 24.11 -14.40 -10.13
CA VAL A 193 24.10 -12.92 -10.15
C VAL A 193 25.50 -12.37 -10.34
N GLU A 194 26.48 -12.79 -9.54
CA GLU A 194 27.85 -12.27 -9.64
C GLU A 194 28.47 -12.53 -11.01
N GLU A 195 28.28 -13.74 -11.55
CA GLU A 195 28.77 -14.11 -12.87
C GLU A 195 28.09 -13.29 -13.98
N PHE A 196 26.77 -13.11 -13.88
CA PHE A 196 26.01 -12.27 -14.80
C PHE A 196 26.51 -10.82 -14.80
N ILE A 197 26.73 -10.22 -13.62
CA ILE A 197 27.26 -8.86 -13.51
C ILE A 197 28.66 -8.78 -14.12
N PHE A 198 29.53 -9.74 -13.81
CA PHE A 198 30.89 -9.79 -14.37
C PHE A 198 30.90 -9.85 -15.89
N GLU A 199 30.09 -10.74 -16.48
CA GLU A 199 29.99 -10.88 -17.93
C GLU A 199 29.32 -9.67 -18.59
N ALA A 200 28.28 -9.11 -17.97
CA ALA A 200 27.60 -7.92 -18.48
C ALA A 200 28.52 -6.68 -18.49
N MET A 201 29.37 -6.49 -17.48
CA MET A 201 30.30 -5.35 -17.43
C MET A 201 31.28 -5.33 -18.60
N LYS A 202 31.63 -6.49 -19.18
CA LYS A 202 32.50 -6.56 -20.38
C LYS A 202 31.88 -5.86 -21.59
N THR A 203 30.55 -5.82 -21.68
CA THR A 203 29.84 -5.13 -22.77
C THR A 203 29.95 -3.61 -22.66
N PHE A 204 30.03 -3.07 -21.44
CA PHE A 204 29.99 -1.62 -21.15
C PHE A 204 31.34 -1.00 -20.82
N SER A 205 32.38 -1.81 -20.60
CA SER A 205 33.72 -1.34 -20.28
C SER A 205 34.39 -0.67 -21.49
N GLY A 206 35.10 0.43 -21.24
CA GLY A 206 35.95 1.10 -22.21
C GLY A 206 37.13 0.22 -22.64
N MET A 207 37.47 0.26 -23.93
CA MET A 207 38.61 -0.47 -24.48
C MET A 207 39.66 0.52 -25.04
N PRO A 208 40.93 0.39 -24.65
CA PRO A 208 42.00 1.27 -25.13
C PRO A 208 42.47 0.92 -26.56
N GLU A 209 41.84 -0.03 -27.24
CA GLU A 209 42.18 -0.47 -28.61
C GLU A 209 40.92 -0.41 -29.50
N ALA A 210 41.02 0.32 -30.60
CA ALA A 210 39.96 0.38 -31.61
C ALA A 210 39.97 -0.88 -32.49
N SER A 211 38.79 -1.30 -32.93
CA SER A 211 38.61 -2.35 -33.94
C SER A 211 38.88 -1.87 -35.37
N ALA A 212 38.77 -0.56 -35.61
CA ALA A 212 39.08 0.07 -36.88
C ALA A 212 40.57 0.46 -36.96
N SER A 213 41.14 0.47 -38.17
CA SER A 213 42.42 1.15 -38.42
C SER A 213 42.29 2.66 -38.24
N GLU A 214 43.41 3.37 -38.08
CA GLU A 214 43.38 4.83 -37.94
C GLU A 214 42.74 5.52 -39.16
N GLU A 215 43.01 5.01 -40.36
CA GLU A 215 42.43 5.54 -41.60
C GLU A 215 40.91 5.35 -41.65
N GLU A 216 40.43 4.15 -41.31
CA GLU A 216 39.00 3.84 -41.23
C GLU A 216 38.30 4.72 -40.17
N TYR A 217 38.91 4.88 -39.00
CA TYR A 217 38.41 5.75 -37.93
C TYR A 217 38.29 7.20 -38.40
N ARG A 218 39.35 7.74 -39.02
CA ARG A 218 39.35 9.12 -39.56
C ARG A 218 38.31 9.29 -40.66
N LYS A 219 38.10 8.29 -41.53
CA LYS A 219 37.06 8.33 -42.57
C LYS A 219 35.66 8.42 -41.96
N LEU A 220 35.36 7.60 -40.95
CA LEU A 220 34.09 7.64 -40.22
C LEU A 220 33.91 8.96 -39.46
N SER A 221 34.96 9.43 -38.79
CA SER A 221 34.90 10.64 -37.96
C SER A 221 34.71 11.92 -38.78
N ARG A 222 35.20 11.95 -40.04
CA ARG A 222 34.97 13.07 -40.97
C ARG A 222 33.53 13.15 -41.45
N GLU A 223 32.85 12.01 -41.59
CA GLU A 223 31.43 11.97 -41.93
C GLU A 223 30.57 12.37 -40.72
N HIS A 224 30.79 11.72 -39.58
CA HIS A 224 30.13 12.07 -38.33
C HIS A 224 30.88 11.49 -37.12
N PRO A 225 31.25 12.27 -36.09
CA PRO A 225 31.99 11.76 -34.93
C PRO A 225 31.30 10.62 -34.19
N ILE A 226 29.96 10.67 -34.04
CA ILE A 226 29.19 9.57 -33.43
C ILE A 226 29.25 8.28 -34.27
N LEU A 227 29.39 8.37 -35.59
CA LEU A 227 29.52 7.18 -36.42
C LEU A 227 30.84 6.45 -36.15
N ALA A 228 31.93 7.21 -35.98
CA ALA A 228 33.22 6.66 -35.57
C ALA A 228 33.15 6.03 -34.18
N ASP A 229 32.50 6.71 -33.24
CA ASP A 229 32.27 6.24 -31.87
C ASP A 229 31.46 4.92 -31.81
N ILE A 230 30.50 4.74 -32.71
CA ILE A 230 29.69 3.53 -32.74
C ILE A 230 30.42 2.39 -33.46
N ALA A 231 30.95 2.64 -34.65
CA ALA A 231 31.45 1.56 -35.52
C ALA A 231 32.88 1.11 -35.19
N SER A 232 33.68 1.94 -34.51
CA SER A 232 35.12 1.68 -34.35
C SER A 232 35.47 0.85 -33.12
N PHE A 233 34.53 0.57 -32.21
CA PHE A 233 34.81 -0.13 -30.95
C PHE A 233 34.07 -1.47 -30.82
N LYS A 234 34.69 -2.38 -30.07
CA LYS A 234 34.19 -3.74 -29.77
C LYS A 234 33.20 -3.79 -28.62
N THR A 235 33.02 -2.71 -27.87
CA THR A 235 32.12 -2.60 -26.72
C THR A 235 31.10 -1.49 -26.94
N ALA A 236 29.96 -1.57 -26.25
CA ALA A 236 28.99 -0.50 -26.16
C ALA A 236 29.29 0.31 -24.90
N HIS A 237 30.44 0.97 -24.90
CA HIS A 237 30.94 1.70 -23.75
C HIS A 237 29.94 2.76 -23.26
N ILE A 238 29.96 3.04 -21.96
CA ILE A 238 29.10 4.07 -21.37
C ILE A 238 29.54 5.46 -21.87
N ASN A 239 28.64 6.18 -22.54
CA ASN A 239 28.90 7.54 -22.99
C ASN A 239 29.05 8.49 -21.80
N HIS A 240 28.07 8.44 -20.90
CA HIS A 240 28.05 9.14 -19.63
C HIS A 240 27.26 8.33 -18.60
N LEU A 241 27.62 8.52 -17.33
CA LEU A 241 26.85 8.04 -16.19
C LEU A 241 26.50 9.24 -15.33
N THR A 242 25.22 9.49 -15.18
CA THR A 242 24.69 10.75 -14.63
C THR A 242 24.12 10.50 -13.24
N PRO A 243 24.68 11.12 -12.18
CA PRO A 243 24.07 11.10 -10.85
C PRO A 243 22.97 12.17 -10.71
N ARG A 244 22.02 11.92 -9.81
CA ARG A 244 20.96 12.87 -9.46
C ARG A 244 21.38 13.82 -8.33
N THR A 245 21.20 15.12 -8.54
CA THR A 245 21.29 16.15 -7.51
C THR A 245 19.92 16.75 -7.19
N LEU A 246 19.73 17.16 -5.93
CA LEU A 246 18.57 17.93 -5.47
C LEU A 246 18.65 19.42 -5.81
N ASN A 247 19.84 19.93 -6.15
CA ASN A 247 20.04 21.32 -6.56
C ASN A 247 21.18 21.42 -7.58
N ILE A 248 20.80 21.45 -8.87
CA ILE A 248 21.79 21.51 -9.95
C ILE A 248 22.53 22.85 -10.01
N GLY A 249 21.93 23.94 -9.53
CA GLY A 249 22.59 25.25 -9.48
C GLY A 249 23.77 25.26 -8.49
N ALA A 250 23.55 24.72 -7.30
CA ALA A 250 24.58 24.56 -6.28
C ALA A 250 25.69 23.60 -6.74
N SER A 251 25.30 22.46 -7.35
CA SER A 251 26.26 21.50 -7.91
C SER A 251 27.10 22.12 -9.02
N HIS A 252 26.47 22.86 -9.95
CA HIS A 252 27.16 23.55 -11.05
C HIS A 252 28.20 24.57 -10.54
N ALA A 253 27.84 25.35 -9.53
CA ALA A 253 28.76 26.29 -8.88
C ALA A 253 29.95 25.58 -8.21
N LYS A 254 29.70 24.50 -7.45
CA LYS A 254 30.76 23.70 -6.81
C LYS A 254 31.67 23.02 -7.84
N MET A 255 31.12 22.51 -8.94
CA MET A 255 31.92 21.95 -10.05
C MET A 255 32.87 22.98 -10.65
N ARG A 256 32.41 24.22 -10.90
CA ARG A 256 33.26 25.31 -11.37
C ARG A 256 34.37 25.67 -10.36
N GLN A 257 34.04 25.72 -9.07
CA GLN A 257 35.01 26.00 -8.01
C GLN A 257 36.11 24.92 -7.93
N GLN A 258 35.76 23.66 -8.20
CA GLN A 258 36.71 22.54 -8.25
C GLN A 258 37.45 22.41 -9.60
N GLY A 259 37.27 23.36 -10.53
CA GLY A 259 37.99 23.40 -11.79
C GLY A 259 37.47 22.47 -12.88
N LEU A 260 36.28 21.88 -12.72
CA LEU A 260 35.65 21.10 -13.80
C LEU A 260 35.23 22.05 -14.94
N ARG A 261 35.49 21.64 -16.19
CA ARG A 261 35.11 22.40 -17.39
C ARG A 261 33.65 22.17 -17.74
N VAL A 262 32.77 22.78 -16.96
CA VAL A 262 31.30 22.67 -17.12
C VAL A 262 30.79 23.64 -18.18
N LYS A 263 29.77 23.24 -18.94
CA LYS A 263 29.06 24.16 -19.84
C LYS A 263 28.36 25.26 -19.05
N ASP A 264 28.27 26.44 -19.65
CA ASP A 264 27.66 27.59 -18.99
C ASP A 264 26.13 27.48 -18.85
N ARG A 265 25.49 26.76 -19.77
CA ARG A 265 24.04 26.60 -19.82
C ARG A 265 23.58 25.32 -19.15
N ILE A 266 22.46 25.42 -18.42
CA ILE A 266 21.71 24.29 -17.87
C ILE A 266 20.48 24.10 -18.75
N GLU A 267 20.30 22.90 -19.28
CA GLU A 267 19.15 22.56 -20.13
C GLU A 267 17.94 22.15 -19.28
N GLY A 268 16.74 22.29 -19.84
CA GLY A 268 15.47 22.06 -19.15
C GLY A 268 14.83 23.35 -18.65
N PRO A 269 13.81 23.27 -17.77
CA PRO A 269 13.16 24.43 -17.18
C PRO A 269 14.14 25.32 -16.39
N PRO A 270 13.85 26.61 -16.19
CA PRO A 270 14.60 27.46 -15.28
C PRO A 270 14.42 26.96 -13.83
N PRO A 271 15.20 27.48 -12.86
CA PRO A 271 15.00 27.17 -11.44
C PRO A 271 13.56 27.49 -10.99
N ARG A 272 12.98 26.60 -10.17
CA ARG A 272 11.58 26.64 -9.71
C ARG A 272 11.47 26.14 -8.27
N GLN A 273 10.46 26.61 -7.54
CA GLN A 273 10.12 26.08 -6.22
C GLN A 273 9.55 24.67 -6.31
N CYS A 274 8.76 24.40 -7.35
CA CYS A 274 8.23 23.08 -7.68
C CYS A 274 8.86 22.60 -8.99
N PRO A 275 10.02 21.92 -8.96
CA PRO A 275 10.69 21.45 -10.16
C PRO A 275 9.77 20.52 -10.97
N ILE A 276 9.79 20.67 -12.29
CA ILE A 276 9.06 19.83 -13.25
C ILE A 276 10.03 19.21 -14.25
N LEU A 277 9.68 18.06 -14.81
CA LEU A 277 10.51 17.35 -15.79
C LEU A 277 11.92 17.11 -15.21
N LEU A 278 12.96 17.54 -15.90
CA LEU A 278 14.33 17.51 -15.41
C LEU A 278 15.12 18.73 -15.89
N ARG A 279 16.23 18.98 -15.21
CA ARG A 279 17.25 19.96 -15.56
C ARG A 279 18.59 19.26 -15.63
N GLN A 280 19.44 19.59 -16.59
CA GLN A 280 20.69 18.87 -16.80
C GLN A 280 21.79 19.74 -17.38
N THR A 281 23.05 19.37 -17.13
CA THR A 281 24.22 20.03 -17.72
C THR A 281 25.38 19.04 -17.84
N SER A 282 26.35 19.35 -18.69
CA SER A 282 27.48 18.49 -19.01
C SER A 282 28.81 19.19 -18.80
N PHE A 283 29.87 18.42 -18.62
CA PHE A 283 31.24 18.88 -18.50
C PHE A 283 32.21 17.97 -19.25
N LEU A 284 33.35 18.53 -19.64
CA LEU A 284 34.43 17.75 -20.26
C LEU A 284 35.12 16.89 -19.19
N ALA A 285 35.01 15.58 -19.27
CA ALA A 285 35.49 14.68 -18.22
C ALA A 285 36.90 14.12 -18.49
N LEU A 286 37.17 13.63 -19.70
CA LEU A 286 38.48 13.05 -20.02
C LEU A 286 38.71 12.96 -21.53
N GLU A 287 39.88 13.36 -22.04
CA GLU A 287 40.33 12.99 -23.39
C GLU A 287 40.97 11.59 -23.39
N GLU A 288 40.43 10.66 -24.18
CA GLU A 288 40.88 9.27 -24.17
C GLU A 288 42.02 9.02 -25.16
N LYS A 289 43.06 8.35 -24.65
CA LYS A 289 44.15 7.82 -25.49
C LYS A 289 43.71 6.46 -26.04
N ILE A 290 43.63 6.34 -27.36
CA ILE A 290 43.18 5.11 -28.03
C ILE A 290 44.27 4.60 -28.96
N ARG A 291 44.48 3.28 -28.96
CA ARG A 291 45.42 2.62 -29.86
C ARG A 291 44.70 2.13 -31.10
N PHE A 292 45.24 2.47 -32.26
CA PHE A 292 44.76 2.02 -33.57
C PHE A 292 45.76 1.05 -34.18
N ARG A 293 45.31 0.20 -35.10
CA ARG A 293 46.20 -0.61 -35.94
C ARG A 293 46.52 0.17 -37.20
N ASP A 294 47.80 0.23 -37.56
CA ASP A 294 48.24 0.80 -38.83
C ASP A 294 48.09 -0.20 -39.99
N SER A 295 48.53 0.19 -41.19
CA SER A 295 48.47 -0.64 -42.40
C SER A 295 49.29 -1.93 -42.32
N ASN A 296 50.28 -2.00 -41.43
CA ASN A 296 51.17 -3.13 -41.21
C ASN A 296 50.72 -4.02 -40.04
N GLY A 297 49.71 -3.58 -39.29
CA GLY A 297 49.14 -4.28 -38.13
C GLY A 297 49.73 -3.87 -36.78
N ASP A 298 50.65 -2.90 -36.77
CA ASP A 298 51.29 -2.37 -35.57
C ASP A 298 50.36 -1.41 -34.81
N LEU A 299 50.48 -1.41 -33.47
CA LEU A 299 49.67 -0.55 -32.61
C LEU A 299 50.27 0.84 -32.50
N ILE A 300 49.57 1.82 -33.07
CA ILE A 300 49.92 3.25 -32.99
C ILE A 300 49.02 3.95 -31.98
N GLN A 301 49.58 4.93 -31.28
CA GLN A 301 48.82 5.74 -30.33
C GLN A 301 48.13 6.90 -31.05
N GLY A 302 46.82 6.95 -30.93
CA GLY A 302 46.00 8.09 -31.33
C GLY A 302 45.20 8.65 -30.16
N SER A 303 44.34 9.61 -30.47
CA SER A 303 43.38 10.19 -29.53
C SER A 303 41.97 9.97 -30.04
N HIS A 304 41.09 9.57 -29.14
CA HIS A 304 39.65 9.62 -29.35
C HIS A 304 39.06 10.79 -28.59
N ARG A 305 37.92 11.27 -29.08
CA ARG A 305 37.22 12.43 -28.53
C ARG A 305 36.96 12.28 -27.04
N ALA A 306 36.85 13.41 -26.36
CA ALA A 306 36.66 13.44 -24.92
C ALA A 306 35.34 12.80 -24.46
N ARG A 307 35.40 12.01 -23.39
CA ARG A 307 34.23 11.61 -22.61
C ARG A 307 33.66 12.83 -21.89
N PHE A 308 32.33 12.92 -21.87
CA PHE A 308 31.61 13.95 -21.15
C PHE A 308 31.00 13.35 -19.91
N GLY A 309 31.08 14.08 -18.80
CA GLY A 309 30.26 13.81 -17.63
C GLY A 309 29.00 14.64 -17.68
N GLU A 310 27.95 14.16 -17.02
CA GLU A 310 26.64 14.81 -16.98
C GLU A 310 26.08 14.74 -15.56
N ILE A 311 25.24 15.71 -15.21
CA ILE A 311 24.55 15.80 -13.92
C ILE A 311 23.10 16.25 -14.16
N GLU A 312 22.16 15.71 -13.38
CA GLU A 312 20.73 16.01 -13.53
C GLU A 312 20.01 16.31 -12.21
N GLU A 313 19.00 17.16 -12.28
CA GLU A 313 17.99 17.41 -11.24
C GLU A 313 16.62 16.99 -11.79
N ARG A 314 15.92 16.11 -11.07
CA ARG A 314 14.61 15.56 -11.50
C ARG A 314 13.48 16.13 -10.65
N GLY A 315 12.49 16.69 -11.33
CA GLY A 315 11.26 17.23 -10.77
C GLY A 315 10.06 16.31 -10.97
N ALA A 316 8.86 16.90 -10.96
CA ALA A 316 7.60 16.20 -11.12
C ALA A 316 7.33 15.81 -12.58
N ALA A 317 6.76 14.61 -12.77
CA ALA A 317 6.18 14.18 -14.03
C ALA A 317 4.94 15.01 -14.35
N VAL A 318 4.92 15.58 -15.55
CA VAL A 318 3.82 16.44 -16.03
C VAL A 318 2.80 15.60 -16.80
N THR A 319 1.54 16.01 -16.74
CA THR A 319 0.48 15.41 -17.56
C THR A 319 0.61 15.83 -19.03
N THR A 320 -0.19 15.25 -19.92
CA THR A 320 -0.28 15.71 -21.31
C THR A 320 -0.61 17.20 -21.40
N MET A 321 -1.45 17.72 -20.50
CA MET A 321 -1.75 19.15 -20.42
C MET A 321 -0.55 19.97 -19.94
N GLY A 322 0.09 19.52 -18.86
CA GLY A 322 1.31 20.16 -18.36
C GLY A 322 2.43 20.19 -19.40
N ARG A 323 2.56 19.12 -20.19
CA ARG A 323 3.55 19.04 -21.26
C ARG A 323 3.25 20.00 -22.41
N LYS A 324 2.00 20.08 -22.87
CA LYS A 324 1.57 21.03 -23.90
C LYS A 324 1.86 22.47 -23.48
N LEU A 325 1.49 22.84 -22.25
CA LEU A 325 1.77 24.16 -21.71
C LEU A 325 3.28 24.45 -21.66
N TYR A 326 4.09 23.48 -21.20
CA TYR A 326 5.54 23.63 -21.19
C TYR A 326 6.11 23.86 -22.60
N ASP A 327 5.70 23.06 -23.58
CA ASP A 327 6.18 23.15 -24.96
C ASP A 327 5.73 24.49 -25.62
N GLU A 328 4.51 24.97 -25.34
CA GLU A 328 4.02 26.29 -25.79
C GLU A 328 4.87 27.45 -25.23
N LEU A 329 5.18 27.42 -23.93
CA LEU A 329 5.99 28.45 -23.28
C LEU A 329 7.46 28.40 -23.76
N LEU A 330 7.99 27.20 -23.99
CA LEU A 330 9.32 27.01 -24.59
C LEU A 330 9.39 27.61 -26.01
N ASN A 331 8.36 27.39 -26.82
CA ASN A 331 8.26 27.96 -28.17
C ASN A 331 8.13 29.49 -28.12
N LYS A 332 7.34 30.03 -27.19
CA LYS A 332 7.22 31.48 -26.94
C LYS A 332 8.57 32.10 -26.59
N ALA A 333 9.33 31.50 -25.67
CA ALA A 333 10.67 31.95 -25.30
C ALA A 333 11.63 31.96 -26.51
N THR A 334 11.67 30.84 -27.25
CA THR A 334 12.53 30.69 -28.43
C THR A 334 12.21 31.73 -29.51
N SER A 335 10.92 31.95 -29.78
CA SER A 335 10.47 32.94 -30.79
C SER A 335 10.82 34.39 -30.41
N THR A 336 10.85 34.70 -29.12
CA THR A 336 11.19 36.04 -28.62
C THR A 336 12.67 36.35 -28.88
N ILE A 337 13.54 35.35 -28.69
CA ILE A 337 14.98 35.48 -28.95
C ILE A 337 15.24 35.65 -30.44
N CYS A 338 14.61 34.84 -31.30
CA CYS A 338 14.73 34.95 -32.75
C CYS A 338 14.31 36.34 -33.28
N LYS A 339 13.35 37.01 -32.63
CA LYS A 339 12.92 38.37 -32.98
C LYS A 339 13.88 39.45 -32.47
N SER A 340 14.50 39.23 -31.32
CA SER A 340 15.44 40.19 -30.70
C SER A 340 16.84 40.16 -31.32
N SER A 341 17.24 39.01 -31.89
CA SER A 341 18.55 38.80 -32.52
C SER A 341 18.43 38.99 -34.03
N GLY A 342 18.56 40.23 -34.51
CA GLY A 342 18.74 40.49 -35.94
C GLY A 342 19.92 39.69 -36.53
N ALA A 343 20.00 39.59 -37.85
CA ALA A 343 20.83 38.65 -38.65
C ALA A 343 22.37 38.59 -38.40
N SER A 344 22.92 39.14 -37.32
CA SER A 344 24.33 39.02 -36.92
C SER A 344 24.53 38.21 -35.61
N GLY A 345 24.22 36.92 -35.68
CA GLY A 345 25.09 35.81 -35.26
C GLY A 345 25.98 35.87 -34.01
N THR A 346 25.55 36.36 -32.84
CA THR A 346 26.11 35.89 -31.55
C THR A 346 25.01 35.76 -30.50
N GLN A 347 24.45 34.56 -30.36
CA GLN A 347 23.49 34.24 -29.31
C GLN A 347 24.21 34.20 -27.96
N ARG A 348 23.94 35.15 -27.06
CA ARG A 348 24.39 35.05 -25.66
C ARG A 348 23.57 33.95 -24.96
N PRO A 349 24.20 32.92 -24.36
CA PRO A 349 23.48 31.86 -23.64
C PRO A 349 22.52 32.38 -22.56
N GLU A 350 22.92 33.46 -21.88
CA GLU A 350 22.13 34.12 -20.83
C GLU A 350 20.77 34.67 -21.32
N ALA A 351 20.67 35.06 -22.60
CA ALA A 351 19.44 35.60 -23.17
C ALA A 351 18.33 34.54 -23.30
N MET A 352 18.71 33.27 -23.50
CA MET A 352 17.77 32.15 -23.54
C MET A 352 17.20 31.84 -22.16
N ASP A 353 18.05 31.80 -21.15
CA ASP A 353 17.64 31.50 -19.79
C ASP A 353 16.74 32.62 -19.23
N GLU A 354 16.99 33.88 -19.57
CA GLU A 354 16.12 35.00 -19.20
C GLU A 354 14.77 34.96 -19.93
N ALA A 355 14.76 34.70 -21.24
CA ALA A 355 13.52 34.55 -22.00
C ALA A 355 12.69 33.37 -21.50
N MET A 356 13.35 32.26 -21.13
CA MET A 356 12.70 31.09 -20.58
C MET A 356 12.14 31.35 -19.18
N ARG A 357 12.87 32.05 -18.31
CA ARG A 357 12.40 32.51 -17.00
C ARG A 357 11.17 33.42 -17.13
N ALA A 358 11.19 34.35 -18.09
CA ALA A 358 10.05 35.22 -18.36
C ALA A 358 8.82 34.45 -18.88
N ALA A 359 9.01 33.50 -19.81
CA ALA A 359 7.91 32.70 -20.35
C ALA A 359 7.33 31.72 -19.32
N LEU A 360 8.16 31.03 -18.53
CA LEU A 360 7.71 30.05 -17.54
C LEU A 360 7.13 30.66 -16.26
N LYS A 361 7.08 32.00 -16.17
CA LYS A 361 6.26 32.68 -15.16
C LYS A 361 4.77 32.38 -15.31
N ASP A 362 4.33 32.07 -16.54
CA ASP A 362 2.95 31.66 -16.84
C ASP A 362 2.67 30.19 -16.43
N PHE A 363 3.68 29.44 -15.95
CA PHE A 363 3.53 28.07 -15.44
C PHE A 363 3.42 28.08 -13.90
N PRO A 364 2.36 27.53 -13.28
CA PRO A 364 2.17 27.56 -11.82
C PRO A 364 3.32 26.93 -11.02
N ASP A 365 3.78 27.55 -9.94
CA ASP A 365 4.96 27.09 -9.17
C ASP A 365 4.63 26.68 -7.73
N SER A 366 3.39 26.25 -7.49
CA SER A 366 2.92 25.67 -6.24
C SER A 366 2.37 24.26 -6.48
N TRP A 367 2.73 23.30 -5.63
CA TRP A 367 2.23 21.93 -5.71
C TRP A 367 0.69 21.84 -5.70
N SER A 368 0.01 22.71 -4.93
CA SER A 368 -1.45 22.74 -4.87
C SER A 368 -2.06 23.19 -6.19
N GLU A 369 -1.54 24.23 -6.80
CA GLU A 369 -2.06 24.81 -8.04
C GLU A 369 -1.77 23.90 -9.25
N LEU A 370 -0.57 23.32 -9.30
CA LEU A 370 -0.18 22.32 -10.30
C LEU A 370 -1.11 21.11 -10.29
N ARG A 371 -1.48 20.63 -9.10
CA ARG A 371 -2.40 19.51 -8.92
C ARG A 371 -3.84 19.88 -9.27
N LYS A 372 -4.35 21.02 -8.79
CA LYS A 372 -5.72 21.51 -9.07
C LYS A 372 -5.96 21.73 -10.57
N GLN A 373 -4.95 22.22 -11.29
CA GLN A 373 -5.02 22.40 -12.75
C GLN A 373 -4.73 21.12 -13.54
N GLY A 374 -4.41 20.00 -12.88
CA GLY A 374 -4.11 18.73 -13.53
C GLY A 374 -2.85 18.77 -14.39
N LEU A 375 -1.85 19.58 -14.03
CA LEU A 375 -0.61 19.77 -14.79
C LEU A 375 0.48 18.75 -14.44
N ILE A 376 0.38 18.11 -13.27
CA ILE A 376 1.30 17.07 -12.80
C ILE A 376 0.57 15.81 -12.34
N TYR A 377 1.27 14.69 -12.31
CA TYR A 377 0.78 13.46 -11.68
C TYR A 377 1.16 13.42 -10.19
N CYS A 378 0.25 12.93 -9.34
CA CYS A 378 0.47 12.77 -7.91
C CYS A 378 0.12 11.35 -7.43
N THR A 379 0.83 10.87 -6.42
CA THR A 379 0.40 9.74 -5.58
C THR A 379 -0.27 10.24 -4.31
N TYR A 380 -1.28 9.51 -3.85
CA TYR A 380 -2.04 9.82 -2.64
C TYR A 380 -1.77 8.78 -1.56
N GLN A 381 -1.59 9.25 -0.33
CA GLN A 381 -1.37 8.41 0.85
C GLN A 381 -2.21 8.94 2.01
N CYS A 382 -2.83 8.06 2.80
CA CYS A 382 -3.53 8.47 4.02
C CYS A 382 -2.52 9.01 5.04
N THR A 383 -2.79 10.18 5.62
CA THR A 383 -1.91 10.85 6.61
C THR A 383 -2.03 10.29 8.02
N GLY A 384 -2.96 9.36 8.25
CA GLY A 384 -3.34 8.90 9.59
C GLY A 384 -4.30 9.85 10.33
N LYS A 385 -4.71 10.97 9.71
CA LYS A 385 -5.78 11.82 10.24
C LYS A 385 -7.11 11.08 10.13
N GLU A 386 -7.76 10.80 11.27
CA GLU A 386 -8.99 10.00 11.29
C GLU A 386 -10.26 10.82 10.98
N CYS A 387 -11.14 10.18 10.19
CA CYS A 387 -12.54 10.51 9.89
C CYS A 387 -12.84 11.91 9.33
N PHE A 388 -13.48 11.95 8.16
CA PHE A 388 -14.17 13.13 7.65
C PHE A 388 -15.66 13.06 8.00
N ASP A 389 -16.33 14.21 8.08
CA ASP A 389 -17.79 14.27 8.29
C ASP A 389 -18.49 13.75 7.03
N VAL A 390 -19.14 12.59 7.11
CA VAL A 390 -19.74 11.87 5.96
C VAL A 390 -20.96 12.62 5.39
N ALA A 391 -21.38 13.71 6.03
CA ALA A 391 -22.47 14.57 5.57
C ALA A 391 -22.11 15.39 4.32
N GLU A 392 -20.83 15.65 4.04
CA GLU A 392 -20.38 16.43 2.88
C GLU A 392 -19.73 15.54 1.82
N ILE A 393 -20.12 15.73 0.55
CA ILE A 393 -19.44 15.11 -0.60
C ILE A 393 -18.11 15.85 -0.79
N LEU A 394 -17.06 15.39 -0.11
CA LEU A 394 -15.72 15.96 -0.22
C LEU A 394 -15.04 15.50 -1.51
N SER A 395 -14.45 16.44 -2.24
CA SER A 395 -13.59 16.13 -3.38
C SER A 395 -12.21 15.63 -2.92
N LEU A 396 -11.45 15.04 -3.84
CA LEU A 396 -10.06 14.63 -3.57
C LEU A 396 -9.18 15.82 -3.14
N GLU A 397 -9.47 17.01 -3.66
CA GLU A 397 -8.79 18.25 -3.27
C GLU A 397 -9.12 18.64 -1.84
N ASP A 398 -10.39 18.55 -1.45
CA ASP A 398 -10.81 18.84 -0.08
C ASP A 398 -10.16 17.86 0.92
N LEU A 399 -10.03 16.59 0.55
CA LEU A 399 -9.36 15.59 1.38
C LEU A 399 -7.87 15.90 1.59
N VAL A 400 -7.20 16.49 0.60
CA VAL A 400 -5.80 16.92 0.74
C VAL A 400 -5.69 18.24 1.49
N ASP A 401 -6.51 19.23 1.17
CA ASP A 401 -6.51 20.55 1.80
C ASP A 401 -6.88 20.44 3.29
N GLN A 402 -7.76 19.49 3.64
CA GLN A 402 -8.10 19.15 5.04
C GLN A 402 -7.09 18.20 5.69
N GLY A 403 -6.08 17.72 4.96
CA GLY A 403 -4.98 16.92 5.50
C GLY A 403 -5.31 15.46 5.83
N TYR A 404 -6.37 14.89 5.24
CA TYR A 404 -6.65 13.44 5.31
C TYR A 404 -5.80 12.63 4.34
N LEU A 405 -5.51 13.24 3.18
CA LEU A 405 -4.61 12.68 2.17
C LEU A 405 -3.38 13.56 2.03
N LYS A 406 -2.22 12.92 1.93
CA LYS A 406 -0.98 13.54 1.48
C LYS A 406 -0.87 13.27 -0.01
N ALA A 407 -0.84 14.34 -0.81
CA ALA A 407 -0.50 14.26 -2.22
C ALA A 407 1.00 14.50 -2.39
N GLU A 408 1.69 13.55 -3.02
CA GLU A 408 3.12 13.65 -3.35
C GLU A 408 3.29 13.63 -4.87
N PRO A 409 4.05 14.57 -5.46
CA PRO A 409 4.28 14.59 -6.90
C PRO A 409 5.09 13.37 -7.33
N ILE A 410 4.69 12.74 -8.45
CA ILE A 410 5.44 11.62 -9.01
C ILE A 410 6.73 12.16 -9.65
N THR A 411 7.89 11.60 -9.31
CA THR A 411 9.17 12.00 -9.93
C THR A 411 9.18 11.65 -11.42
N TYR A 412 9.73 12.54 -12.25
CA TYR A 412 9.91 12.30 -13.67
C TYR A 412 11.11 11.36 -13.93
N GLU A 413 10.83 10.16 -14.44
CA GLU A 413 11.78 9.07 -14.67
C GLU A 413 12.29 8.98 -16.12
N ASP A 414 11.80 9.84 -17.01
CA ASP A 414 12.12 9.82 -18.44
C ASP A 414 13.08 10.97 -18.83
N PHE A 415 13.28 11.17 -20.13
CA PHE A 415 14.17 12.19 -20.69
C PHE A 415 13.41 13.25 -21.50
N LEU A 416 13.99 14.45 -21.59
CA LEU A 416 13.51 15.53 -22.44
C LEU A 416 13.86 15.26 -23.91
N PRO A 417 12.88 15.25 -24.85
CA PRO A 417 13.13 14.92 -26.26
C PRO A 417 14.14 15.83 -26.96
N PHE A 418 14.04 17.15 -26.75
CA PHE A 418 14.96 18.13 -27.36
C PHE A 418 16.29 18.28 -26.62
N SER A 419 16.32 18.02 -25.31
CA SER A 419 17.53 18.19 -24.49
C SER A 419 18.50 17.03 -24.64
N ALA A 420 18.00 15.79 -24.74
CA ALA A 420 18.85 14.64 -25.07
C ALA A 420 19.59 14.90 -26.41
N ALA A 421 18.85 15.36 -27.42
CA ALA A 421 19.39 15.70 -28.74
C ALA A 421 20.30 16.95 -28.71
N GLY A 422 19.98 17.95 -27.89
CA GLY A 422 20.73 19.20 -27.69
C GLY A 422 22.08 19.03 -26.97
N ILE A 423 22.17 18.16 -25.97
CA ILE A 423 23.45 17.80 -25.33
C ILE A 423 24.37 17.12 -26.34
N PHE A 424 23.85 16.17 -27.11
CA PHE A 424 24.63 15.48 -28.14
C PHE A 424 25.06 16.42 -29.28
N ALA A 425 24.19 17.33 -29.73
CA ALA A 425 24.50 18.30 -30.78
C ALA A 425 25.46 19.42 -30.31
N SER A 426 25.31 19.92 -29.07
CA SER A 426 26.20 20.93 -28.47
C SER A 426 27.57 20.37 -28.11
N ASN A 427 27.71 19.04 -28.07
CA ASN A 427 29.00 18.36 -28.00
C ASN A 427 29.65 18.19 -29.38
N LEU A 428 29.08 18.66 -30.50
CA LEU A 428 29.59 18.53 -31.88
C LEU A 428 29.88 19.91 -32.51
N ASP A 429 30.91 20.02 -33.36
CA ASP A 429 31.22 21.27 -34.06
C ASP A 429 30.14 21.62 -35.10
N GLN A 430 29.66 22.87 -35.11
CA GLN A 430 28.39 23.30 -35.72
C GLN A 430 28.29 23.19 -37.26
N GLY A 431 29.37 22.82 -37.97
CA GLY A 431 29.47 22.93 -39.43
C GLY A 431 28.75 21.87 -40.27
N GLN A 432 28.43 20.68 -39.71
CA GLN A 432 27.90 19.54 -40.48
C GLN A 432 26.40 19.23 -40.24
N ASN A 433 25.74 19.94 -39.33
CA ASN A 433 24.42 19.55 -38.79
C ASN A 433 23.20 19.92 -39.67
N GLN A 434 23.34 20.80 -40.68
CA GLN A 434 22.19 21.36 -41.40
C GLN A 434 21.51 20.41 -42.40
N LEU A 435 22.25 19.49 -43.03
CA LEU A 435 21.69 18.58 -44.06
C LEU A 435 20.88 17.41 -43.46
N LEU A 436 21.25 16.95 -42.26
CA LEU A 436 20.57 15.85 -41.55
C LEU A 436 19.21 16.27 -40.98
N GLN A 437 19.10 17.53 -40.53
CA GLN A 437 17.86 18.08 -39.99
C GLN A 437 16.72 18.19 -41.03
N ALA A 438 17.05 18.34 -42.32
CA ALA A 438 16.05 18.48 -43.38
C ALA A 438 15.41 17.15 -43.84
N ASN A 439 16.09 16.01 -43.60
CA ASN A 439 15.69 14.69 -44.12
C ASN A 439 15.25 13.69 -43.02
N GLY A 440 15.40 14.05 -41.73
CA GLY A 440 14.98 13.21 -40.60
C GLY A 440 13.47 13.11 -40.47
N ARG A 441 12.93 11.88 -40.49
CA ARG A 441 11.54 11.58 -40.10
C ARG A 441 11.53 10.60 -38.93
N PRO A 442 10.56 10.72 -38.01
CA PRO A 442 10.40 9.74 -36.94
C PRO A 442 10.10 8.37 -37.53
N ASP A 443 10.76 7.35 -36.99
CA ASP A 443 10.67 5.95 -37.41
C ASP A 443 10.54 5.07 -36.17
N GLN A 444 9.41 5.24 -35.48
CA GLN A 444 9.08 4.49 -34.28
C GLN A 444 8.87 3.01 -34.61
N GLN A 445 8.12 2.72 -35.68
CA GLN A 445 7.85 1.34 -36.12
C GLN A 445 9.14 0.59 -36.47
N GLY A 446 10.07 1.23 -37.18
CA GLY A 446 11.37 0.65 -37.48
C GLY A 446 12.19 0.35 -36.22
N PHE A 447 12.12 1.23 -35.22
CA PHE A 447 12.76 1.02 -33.93
C PHE A 447 12.13 -0.15 -33.15
N GLU A 448 10.81 -0.25 -33.09
CA GLU A 448 10.10 -1.36 -32.43
C GLU A 448 10.38 -2.69 -33.10
N ASN A 449 10.45 -2.72 -34.44
CA ASN A 449 10.85 -3.90 -35.19
C ASN A 449 12.29 -4.32 -34.86
N ALA A 450 13.21 -3.36 -34.71
CA ALA A 450 14.58 -3.64 -34.29
C ALA A 450 14.62 -4.16 -32.84
N LEU A 451 13.90 -3.51 -31.93
CA LEU A 451 13.79 -3.84 -30.52
C LEU A 451 13.17 -5.24 -30.30
N GLY A 452 12.20 -5.62 -31.12
CA GLY A 452 11.45 -6.88 -31.00
C GLY A 452 10.25 -6.81 -30.04
N THR A 453 9.89 -5.62 -29.56
CA THR A 453 8.71 -5.37 -28.73
C THR A 453 8.22 -3.93 -28.91
N VAL A 454 6.99 -3.66 -28.47
CA VAL A 454 6.39 -2.32 -28.51
C VAL A 454 6.91 -1.51 -27.34
N MET A 455 7.22 -0.23 -27.57
CA MET A 455 7.66 0.66 -26.48
C MET A 455 6.46 1.09 -25.63
N LEU A 456 6.68 1.21 -24.33
CA LEU A 456 5.66 1.71 -23.42
C LEU A 456 5.57 3.24 -23.51
N GLU A 457 4.36 3.78 -23.46
CA GLU A 457 4.13 5.22 -23.43
C GLU A 457 4.39 5.77 -22.01
N PRO A 458 5.33 6.70 -21.83
CA PRO A 458 5.63 7.29 -20.51
C PRO A 458 4.39 7.86 -19.81
N GLU A 459 3.56 8.59 -20.56
CA GLU A 459 2.36 9.26 -20.07
C GLU A 459 1.33 8.27 -19.52
N ALA A 460 1.15 7.13 -20.19
CA ALA A 460 0.25 6.07 -19.76
C ALA A 460 0.72 5.44 -18.43
N LEU A 461 2.02 5.28 -18.24
CA LEU A 461 2.59 4.74 -17.00
C LEU A 461 2.34 5.68 -15.82
N TYR A 462 2.57 6.99 -15.98
CA TYR A 462 2.28 7.95 -14.90
C TYR A 462 0.78 8.06 -14.62
N ALA A 463 -0.05 8.03 -15.66
CA ALA A 463 -1.50 8.08 -15.55
C ALA A 463 -2.10 6.87 -14.82
N ASP A 464 -1.46 5.71 -14.89
CA ASP A 464 -1.88 4.49 -14.21
C ASP A 464 -1.52 4.47 -12.71
N ILE A 465 -0.41 5.10 -12.31
CA ILE A 465 0.05 5.14 -10.90
C ILE A 465 -0.93 5.92 -10.01
N GLN A 466 -1.39 7.08 -10.46
CA GLN A 466 -2.26 7.97 -9.69
C GLN A 466 -3.57 7.29 -9.22
N PRO A 467 -4.44 6.74 -10.09
CA PRO A 467 -5.69 6.11 -9.66
C PRO A 467 -5.47 4.88 -8.78
N LYS A 468 -4.40 4.10 -9.02
CA LYS A 468 -4.03 2.97 -8.16
C LYS A 468 -3.71 3.41 -6.73
N SER A 469 -3.05 4.56 -6.56
CA SER A 469 -2.78 5.12 -5.22
C SER A 469 -4.06 5.54 -4.50
N ILE A 470 -5.03 6.12 -5.22
CA ILE A 470 -6.34 6.52 -4.66
C ILE A 470 -7.14 5.27 -4.25
N ILE A 471 -7.20 4.26 -5.11
CA ILE A 471 -7.92 3.01 -4.83
C ILE A 471 -7.36 2.31 -3.59
N ARG A 472 -6.03 2.27 -3.45
CA ARG A 472 -5.36 1.69 -2.28
C ARG A 472 -5.76 2.38 -0.97
N CYS A 473 -6.10 3.67 -1.01
CA CYS A 473 -6.57 4.39 0.18
C CYS A 473 -8.00 3.99 0.61
N GLY A 474 -8.86 3.51 -0.31
CA GLY A 474 -10.27 3.22 0.01
C GLY A 474 -10.67 1.74 0.11
N LEU A 475 -10.06 0.84 -0.66
CA LEU A 475 -10.63 -0.49 -0.92
C LEU A 475 -10.21 -1.56 0.12
N THR A 476 -9.03 -1.43 0.72
CA THR A 476 -8.51 -2.35 1.73
C THR A 476 -9.27 -2.32 3.05
N GLU A 477 -9.72 -1.14 3.48
CA GLU A 477 -10.43 -0.97 4.75
C GLU A 477 -11.87 -1.52 4.67
N ILE A 478 -12.54 -1.28 3.54
CA ILE A 478 -13.92 -1.74 3.30
C ILE A 478 -13.99 -3.28 3.24
N ILE A 479 -13.09 -3.92 2.48
CA ILE A 479 -13.09 -5.39 2.33
C ILE A 479 -12.72 -6.08 3.66
N GLY A 480 -11.69 -5.58 4.36
CA GLY A 480 -11.27 -6.14 5.65
C GLY A 480 -12.36 -6.02 6.72
N GLY A 481 -13.06 -4.87 6.74
CA GLY A 481 -14.20 -4.64 7.63
C GLY A 481 -15.33 -5.65 7.41
N PHE A 482 -15.78 -5.82 6.16
CA PHE A 482 -16.89 -6.72 5.83
C PHE A 482 -16.58 -8.19 6.16
N ALA A 483 -15.41 -8.68 5.78
CA ALA A 483 -15.01 -10.07 6.00
C ALA A 483 -14.86 -10.42 7.50
N SER A 484 -14.28 -9.52 8.30
CA SER A 484 -14.05 -9.77 9.74
C SER A 484 -15.33 -9.80 10.59
N ARG A 485 -16.43 -9.18 10.13
CA ARG A 485 -17.70 -9.16 10.87
C ARG A 485 -18.56 -10.39 10.61
N ALA A 486 -18.49 -10.95 9.41
CA ALA A 486 -19.25 -12.16 9.06
C ALA A 486 -18.89 -13.33 9.99
N SER A 487 -17.60 -13.51 10.32
CA SER A 487 -17.13 -14.65 11.13
C SER A 487 -17.67 -14.68 12.56
N GLU A 488 -17.93 -13.53 13.19
CA GLU A 488 -18.36 -13.49 14.59
C GLU A 488 -19.82 -13.92 14.77
N THR A 489 -20.63 -13.80 13.72
CA THR A 489 -22.08 -14.06 13.78
C THR A 489 -22.41 -15.54 13.59
N PHE A 490 -21.56 -16.30 12.91
CA PHE A 490 -21.81 -17.72 12.63
C PHE A 490 -21.79 -18.60 13.87
N ALA A 491 -20.82 -18.42 14.77
CA ALA A 491 -20.67 -19.27 15.94
C ALA A 491 -21.90 -19.24 16.89
N PRO A 492 -22.49 -18.07 17.23
CA PRO A 492 -23.71 -18.04 18.01
C PRO A 492 -24.90 -18.74 17.32
N VAL A 493 -25.03 -18.61 15.99
CA VAL A 493 -26.08 -19.32 15.22
C VAL A 493 -25.91 -20.83 15.31
N ILE A 494 -24.69 -21.32 15.08
CA ILE A 494 -24.34 -22.75 15.21
C ILE A 494 -24.67 -23.28 16.63
N ILE A 495 -24.39 -22.48 17.66
CA ILE A 495 -24.72 -22.85 19.04
C ILE A 495 -26.24 -22.94 19.24
N GLY A 496 -26.99 -22.01 18.67
CA GLY A 496 -28.47 -22.03 18.66
C GLY A 496 -29.05 -23.27 17.98
N ASP A 497 -28.39 -23.76 16.93
CA ASP A 497 -28.81 -24.97 16.23
C ASP A 497 -28.57 -26.24 17.05
N ILE A 498 -27.42 -26.34 17.74
CA ILE A 498 -26.98 -27.57 18.43
C ILE A 498 -27.56 -27.69 19.85
N TRP A 499 -27.77 -26.58 20.56
CA TRP A 499 -28.15 -26.61 21.98
C TRP A 499 -29.64 -26.35 22.25
N TYR A 500 -30.24 -27.19 23.09
CA TYR A 500 -31.58 -27.00 23.63
C TYR A 500 -31.64 -25.88 24.68
N GLU A 501 -32.84 -25.37 24.97
CA GLU A 501 -33.09 -24.21 25.84
C GLU A 501 -32.37 -24.30 27.20
N ASP A 502 -32.38 -25.48 27.83
CA ASP A 502 -31.77 -25.72 29.15
C ASP A 502 -30.24 -25.58 29.18
N GLY A 503 -29.57 -25.71 28.04
CA GLY A 503 -28.10 -25.64 27.92
C GLY A 503 -27.59 -24.48 27.04
N LEU A 504 -28.47 -23.85 26.26
CA LEU A 504 -28.13 -22.81 25.29
C LEU A 504 -27.42 -21.61 25.92
N ALA A 505 -27.92 -21.12 27.05
CA ALA A 505 -27.33 -19.99 27.76
C ALA A 505 -25.90 -20.29 28.25
N THR A 506 -25.63 -21.53 28.66
CA THR A 506 -24.30 -21.96 29.11
C THR A 506 -23.32 -22.02 27.95
N ALA A 507 -23.74 -22.59 26.81
CA ALA A 507 -22.92 -22.67 25.61
C ALA A 507 -22.60 -21.29 25.03
N LEU A 508 -23.59 -20.39 24.97
CA LEU A 508 -23.40 -18.99 24.56
C LEU A 508 -22.51 -18.22 25.53
N GLY A 509 -22.63 -18.49 26.84
CA GLY A 509 -21.74 -17.93 27.86
C GLY A 509 -20.28 -18.35 27.66
N PHE A 510 -20.04 -19.63 27.35
CA PHE A 510 -18.70 -20.12 27.05
C PHE A 510 -18.13 -19.54 25.75
N PHE A 511 -18.95 -19.44 24.70
CA PHE A 511 -18.55 -18.76 23.46
C PHE A 511 -18.16 -17.30 23.70
N THR A 512 -18.99 -16.56 24.45
CA THR A 512 -18.73 -15.16 24.80
C THR A 512 -17.41 -15.04 25.56
N LEU A 513 -17.16 -15.93 26.53
CA LEU A 513 -15.89 -15.98 27.26
C LEU A 513 -14.70 -16.19 26.31
N CYS A 514 -14.76 -17.17 25.40
CA CYS A 514 -13.70 -17.44 24.43
C CYS A 514 -13.43 -16.24 23.52
N THR A 515 -14.48 -15.59 23.00
CA THR A 515 -14.36 -14.41 22.13
C THR A 515 -13.68 -13.25 22.84
N LEU A 516 -14.11 -12.95 24.07
CA LEU A 516 -13.55 -11.84 24.84
C LEU A 516 -12.12 -12.12 25.35
N ALA A 517 -11.86 -13.36 25.77
CA ALA A 517 -10.54 -13.79 26.21
C ALA A 517 -9.54 -13.80 25.04
N GLY A 518 -9.97 -14.31 23.87
CA GLY A 518 -9.20 -14.33 22.64
C GLY A 518 -8.80 -12.93 22.18
N ALA A 519 -9.71 -11.94 22.26
CA ALA A 519 -9.38 -10.56 21.94
C ALA A 519 -8.24 -10.00 22.83
N CYS A 520 -8.25 -10.31 24.12
CA CYS A 520 -7.20 -9.87 25.05
C CYS A 520 -5.86 -10.57 24.79
N LEU A 521 -5.88 -11.88 24.52
CA LEU A 521 -4.69 -12.66 24.18
C LEU A 521 -4.08 -12.21 22.84
N GLY A 522 -4.93 -11.89 21.86
CA GLY A 522 -4.50 -11.36 20.57
C GLY A 522 -3.75 -10.04 20.69
N GLN A 523 -4.21 -9.13 21.56
CA GLN A 523 -3.49 -7.89 21.84
C GLN A 523 -2.12 -8.14 22.50
N ALA A 524 -2.04 -9.10 23.42
CA ALA A 524 -0.77 -9.47 24.04
C ALA A 524 0.22 -10.03 23.01
N ALA A 525 -0.23 -10.96 22.15
CA ALA A 525 0.59 -11.50 21.06
C ALA A 525 1.04 -10.40 20.07
N LEU A 526 0.13 -9.48 19.72
CA LEU A 526 0.41 -8.38 18.80
C LEU A 526 1.54 -7.47 19.29
N GLY A 527 1.60 -7.20 20.60
CA GLY A 527 2.65 -6.38 21.20
C GLY A 527 4.05 -6.94 20.93
N TYR A 528 4.26 -8.24 21.18
CA TYR A 528 5.53 -8.93 20.93
C TYR A 528 5.84 -9.06 19.43
N MET A 529 4.83 -9.41 18.62
CA MET A 529 5.02 -9.52 17.17
C MET A 529 5.46 -8.19 16.53
N THR A 530 4.89 -7.08 17.01
CA THR A 530 5.23 -5.75 16.49
C THR A 530 6.68 -5.37 16.80
N GLU A 531 7.21 -5.81 17.94
CA GLU A 531 8.59 -5.55 18.38
C GLU A 531 9.61 -6.43 17.63
N ASP A 532 9.34 -7.73 17.49
CA ASP A 532 10.32 -8.69 16.96
C ASP A 532 10.34 -8.80 15.43
N VAL A 533 9.16 -8.83 14.79
CA VAL A 533 9.01 -9.15 13.36
C VAL A 533 8.23 -8.08 12.58
N GLY A 534 7.70 -7.08 13.28
CA GLY A 534 6.95 -5.96 12.73
C GLY A 534 5.45 -6.22 12.60
N TRP A 535 4.67 -5.13 12.65
CA TRP A 535 3.20 -5.16 12.70
C TRP A 535 2.53 -5.90 11.53
N ARG A 536 3.18 -5.98 10.36
CA ARG A 536 2.64 -6.67 9.17
C ARG A 536 2.45 -8.18 9.40
N TRP A 537 3.28 -8.78 10.25
CA TRP A 537 3.18 -10.21 10.57
C TRP A 537 1.92 -10.57 11.34
N ALA A 538 1.26 -9.61 11.99
CA ALA A 538 -0.05 -9.82 12.61
C ALA A 538 -1.08 -10.33 11.58
N PHE A 539 -1.04 -9.80 10.36
CA PHE A 539 -1.94 -10.23 9.28
C PHE A 539 -1.60 -11.62 8.78
N TRP A 540 -0.31 -11.97 8.68
CA TRP A 540 0.11 -13.30 8.26
C TRP A 540 -0.28 -14.38 9.27
N VAL A 541 -0.07 -14.13 10.57
CA VAL A 541 -0.49 -15.09 11.61
C VAL A 541 -2.02 -15.23 11.65
N THR A 542 -2.74 -14.11 11.53
CA THR A 542 -4.21 -14.15 11.44
C THR A 542 -4.67 -14.92 10.20
N PHE A 543 -4.02 -14.72 9.06
CA PHE A 543 -4.31 -15.46 7.82
C PHE A 543 -4.08 -16.96 8.00
N ILE A 544 -2.92 -17.36 8.54
CA ILE A 544 -2.60 -18.77 8.81
C ILE A 544 -3.62 -19.39 9.76
N ALA A 545 -3.95 -18.71 10.86
CA ALA A 545 -4.94 -19.18 11.82
C ALA A 545 -6.34 -19.32 11.20
N CYS A 546 -6.77 -18.34 10.39
CA CYS A 546 -8.04 -18.41 9.66
C CYS A 546 -8.05 -19.52 8.59
N SER A 547 -6.96 -19.73 7.86
CA SER A 547 -6.83 -20.82 6.88
C SER A 547 -6.87 -22.19 7.55
N LEU A 548 -6.18 -22.36 8.68
CA LEU A 548 -6.26 -23.56 9.50
C LEU A 548 -7.69 -23.77 10.01
N ASN A 549 -8.33 -22.73 10.56
CA ASN A 549 -9.72 -22.83 11.03
C ASN A 549 -10.67 -23.25 9.90
N LEU A 550 -10.56 -22.62 8.72
CA LEU A 550 -11.35 -22.98 7.53
C LEU A 550 -11.15 -24.44 7.14
N PHE A 551 -9.91 -24.92 7.13
CA PHE A 551 -9.61 -26.33 6.86
C PHE A 551 -10.26 -27.25 7.90
N THR A 552 -10.15 -26.91 9.19
CA THR A 552 -10.78 -27.70 10.26
C THR A 552 -12.31 -27.73 10.17
N MET A 553 -12.94 -26.60 9.81
CA MET A 553 -14.39 -26.54 9.61
C MET A 553 -14.81 -27.40 8.42
N PHE A 554 -14.06 -27.37 7.32
CA PHE A 554 -14.36 -28.19 6.14
C PHE A 554 -14.28 -29.70 6.42
N VAL A 555 -13.35 -30.14 7.27
CA VAL A 555 -13.13 -31.56 7.57
C VAL A 555 -14.03 -32.07 8.70
N TRP A 556 -14.27 -31.27 9.74
CA TRP A 556 -14.87 -31.74 10.99
C TRP A 556 -16.20 -31.10 11.38
N LEU A 557 -16.66 -30.03 10.72
CA LEU A 557 -17.93 -29.40 11.06
C LEU A 557 -19.05 -29.93 10.14
N PRO A 558 -19.94 -30.82 10.61
CA PRO A 558 -21.12 -31.24 9.85
C PRO A 558 -22.12 -30.07 9.74
N GLU A 559 -23.04 -30.14 8.77
CA GLU A 559 -24.17 -29.21 8.65
C GLU A 559 -25.01 -29.23 9.93
N THR A 560 -25.23 -28.06 10.52
CA THR A 560 -25.90 -27.91 11.83
C THR A 560 -27.35 -27.48 11.71
N THR A 561 -27.81 -27.04 10.53
CA THR A 561 -29.16 -26.50 10.34
C THR A 561 -30.24 -27.53 10.68
N PHE A 562 -31.02 -27.28 11.73
CA PHE A 562 -32.13 -28.14 12.18
C PHE A 562 -33.44 -27.36 12.24
N GLN A 563 -34.46 -27.79 11.49
CA GLN A 563 -35.81 -27.20 11.58
C GLN A 563 -36.53 -27.76 12.81
N ARG A 564 -36.55 -26.98 13.90
CA ARG A 564 -37.43 -27.27 15.04
C ARG A 564 -38.88 -27.12 14.55
N GLY A 565 -39.61 -28.22 14.46
CA GLY A 565 -41.03 -28.26 14.08
C GLY A 565 -41.97 -27.62 15.12
N LEU A 566 -41.63 -26.43 15.60
CA LEU A 566 -42.41 -25.65 16.56
C LEU A 566 -43.55 -24.95 15.81
N GLY A 567 -44.76 -25.47 15.96
CA GLY A 567 -45.97 -24.76 15.55
C GLY A 567 -46.16 -23.49 16.38
N VAL A 568 -46.31 -22.34 15.71
CA VAL A 568 -46.95 -21.07 16.12
C VAL A 568 -46.98 -20.75 17.63
N ILE A 569 -45.86 -20.88 18.33
CA ILE A 569 -45.62 -20.22 19.63
C ILE A 569 -44.38 -19.37 19.41
N THR A 570 -44.61 -18.11 19.06
CA THR A 570 -43.63 -17.24 18.42
C THR A 570 -42.71 -16.49 19.40
N THR A 571 -43.08 -16.40 20.69
CA THR A 571 -42.30 -15.73 21.75
C THR A 571 -42.59 -16.27 23.15
N ALA A 572 -41.77 -15.88 24.14
CA ALA A 572 -42.10 -16.10 25.55
C ALA A 572 -43.44 -15.46 25.98
N GLY A 573 -43.90 -14.40 25.29
CA GLY A 573 -45.25 -13.82 25.50
C GLY A 573 -46.37 -14.75 25.02
N ASP A 574 -46.14 -15.54 23.97
CA ASP A 574 -47.11 -16.53 23.48
C ASP A 574 -47.22 -17.74 24.43
N LEU A 575 -46.13 -18.12 25.09
CA LEU A 575 -46.14 -19.09 26.20
C LEU A 575 -46.95 -18.57 27.39
N GLU A 576 -46.73 -17.31 27.80
CA GLU A 576 -47.50 -16.67 28.88
C GLU A 576 -49.00 -16.55 28.55
N ARG A 577 -49.34 -16.25 27.28
CA ARG A 577 -50.71 -16.14 26.80
C ARG A 577 -51.42 -17.50 26.77
N SER A 578 -50.72 -18.55 26.33
CA SER A 578 -51.22 -19.92 26.36
C SER A 578 -51.51 -20.38 27.79
N GLU A 579 -50.66 -20.06 28.75
CA GLU A 579 -50.90 -20.36 30.16
C GLU A 579 -52.06 -19.58 30.78
N LYS A 580 -52.23 -18.29 30.44
CA LYS A 580 -53.40 -17.49 30.88
C LYS A 580 -54.69 -18.08 30.35
N GLN A 581 -54.73 -18.48 29.08
CA GLN A 581 -55.88 -19.17 28.48
C GLN A 581 -56.15 -20.54 29.13
N ARG A 582 -55.11 -21.23 29.62
CA ARG A 582 -55.24 -22.51 30.34
C ARG A 582 -55.76 -22.37 31.77
N LYS A 583 -55.68 -21.17 32.37
CA LYS A 583 -56.10 -20.87 33.75
C LYS A 583 -57.51 -20.26 33.87
N GLU A 584 -58.16 -19.87 32.77
CA GLU A 584 -59.57 -19.48 32.82
C GLU A 584 -60.47 -20.73 32.94
N PRO A 585 -61.45 -20.77 33.86
CA PRO A 585 -62.39 -21.87 33.94
C PRO A 585 -63.24 -21.87 32.66
N ILE A 586 -63.27 -23.00 31.96
CA ILE A 586 -64.11 -23.24 30.79
C ILE A 586 -65.56 -22.98 31.20
N SER A 587 -66.09 -21.80 30.88
CA SER A 587 -67.52 -21.54 30.94
C SER A 587 -68.17 -22.35 29.83
N THR A 588 -68.86 -23.42 30.20
CA THR A 588 -69.74 -24.19 29.34
C THR A 588 -70.78 -23.27 28.70
N ASN A 589 -70.65 -23.01 27.41
CA ASN A 589 -71.77 -22.72 26.53
C ASN A 589 -71.46 -23.31 25.16
N LEU A 590 -72.13 -24.43 24.85
CA LEU A 590 -72.24 -24.97 23.50
C LEU A 590 -73.00 -23.95 22.63
N GLY A 591 -72.36 -23.49 21.56
CA GLY A 591 -72.97 -22.76 20.45
C GLY A 591 -72.10 -22.91 19.21
N ALA A 592 -72.62 -23.58 18.19
CA ALA A 592 -71.90 -24.04 17.01
C ALA A 592 -71.33 -22.89 16.15
N ALA A 593 -70.05 -22.98 15.78
CA ALA A 593 -69.48 -22.41 14.55
C ALA A 593 -68.14 -23.09 14.18
N ASN A 594 -68.23 -23.99 13.20
CA ASN A 594 -67.25 -24.44 12.20
C ASN A 594 -65.73 -24.37 12.46
N SER A 595 -65.15 -25.58 12.54
CA SER A 595 -63.87 -26.02 11.94
C SER A 595 -62.66 -25.08 12.07
N SER A 596 -61.81 -25.38 13.06
CA SER A 596 -60.36 -25.23 12.94
C SER A 596 -59.72 -26.44 13.60
N THR A 597 -58.89 -27.12 12.81
CA THR A 597 -58.34 -28.45 13.00
C THR A 597 -57.61 -28.57 14.34
N CYS A 598 -58.15 -29.37 15.26
CA CYS A 598 -57.43 -29.86 16.42
C CYS A 598 -56.44 -30.93 15.92
N VAL A 599 -55.18 -30.54 15.72
CA VAL A 599 -54.09 -31.51 15.55
C VAL A 599 -53.85 -32.12 16.93
N GLN A 600 -54.28 -33.37 17.09
CA GLN A 600 -53.92 -34.19 18.24
C GLN A 600 -52.40 -34.16 18.40
N GLY A 601 -51.94 -33.72 19.57
CA GLY A 601 -50.54 -33.82 19.96
C GLY A 601 -50.14 -35.29 19.96
N SER A 602 -49.35 -35.69 18.96
CA SER A 602 -48.50 -36.86 19.09
C SER A 602 -47.57 -36.60 20.27
N SER A 603 -47.52 -37.56 21.20
CA SER A 603 -46.48 -37.66 22.22
C SER A 603 -45.13 -37.26 21.60
N PRO A 604 -44.31 -36.41 22.25
CA PRO A 604 -42.98 -36.16 21.71
C PRO A 604 -42.26 -37.51 21.69
N GLU A 605 -42.03 -38.07 20.51
CA GLU A 605 -41.05 -39.14 20.38
C GLU A 605 -39.77 -38.60 21.01
N PRO A 606 -39.11 -39.35 21.91
CA PRO A 606 -37.80 -38.94 22.39
C PRO A 606 -36.90 -38.95 21.17
N LEU A 607 -36.64 -37.76 20.62
CA LEU A 607 -35.70 -37.55 19.53
C LEU A 607 -34.36 -38.09 20.01
N THR A 608 -34.04 -39.32 19.61
CA THR A 608 -32.72 -39.88 19.75
C THR A 608 -31.78 -38.92 19.03
N SER A 609 -30.71 -38.49 19.71
CA SER A 609 -29.66 -37.70 19.07
C SER A 609 -29.23 -38.50 17.84
N MET A 610 -29.63 -38.04 16.65
CA MET A 610 -29.25 -38.72 15.43
C MET A 610 -27.72 -38.66 15.38
N GLY A 611 -27.09 -39.82 15.25
CA GLY A 611 -25.64 -39.92 15.04
C GLY A 611 -25.19 -39.07 13.85
N PRO A 612 -23.88 -38.82 13.73
CA PRO A 612 -23.32 -37.84 12.80
C PRO A 612 -23.56 -38.28 11.35
N ASN A 613 -24.71 -37.90 10.79
CA ASN A 613 -24.98 -38.04 9.37
C ASN A 613 -24.35 -36.86 8.64
N LEU A 614 -23.28 -37.17 7.91
CA LEU A 614 -22.35 -36.30 7.21
C LEU A 614 -22.96 -35.61 5.97
N TRP A 615 -24.06 -34.87 6.11
CA TRP A 615 -24.60 -34.03 5.04
C TRP A 615 -23.83 -32.70 4.97
N PHE A 616 -22.58 -32.74 4.50
CA PHE A 616 -21.63 -31.60 4.54
C PHE A 616 -22.02 -30.34 3.75
N ILE A 617 -23.07 -30.35 2.93
CA ILE A 617 -23.32 -29.24 1.98
C ILE A 617 -24.76 -28.73 2.01
N ARG A 618 -25.77 -29.59 2.18
CA ARG A 618 -27.18 -29.18 2.26
C ARG A 618 -28.02 -30.18 3.03
N HIS A 619 -28.77 -29.70 4.03
CA HIS A 619 -29.87 -30.44 4.61
C HIS A 619 -31.00 -30.61 3.57
N PRO A 620 -31.42 -31.84 3.20
CA PRO A 620 -32.37 -32.07 2.09
C PRO A 620 -33.77 -31.45 2.27
N GLN A 621 -34.12 -31.09 3.51
CA GLN A 621 -35.45 -30.61 3.89
C GLN A 621 -35.57 -29.07 4.00
N VAL A 622 -34.48 -28.32 3.77
CA VAL A 622 -34.47 -26.84 3.91
C VAL A 622 -34.46 -26.19 2.53
N ASP A 623 -35.52 -25.45 2.20
CA ASP A 623 -35.58 -24.66 0.97
C ASP A 623 -34.88 -23.29 1.16
N TYR A 624 -33.63 -23.22 0.73
CA TYR A 624 -32.81 -22.02 0.78
C TYR A 624 -33.18 -20.96 -0.28
N SER A 625 -34.00 -21.30 -1.28
CA SER A 625 -34.23 -20.45 -2.45
C SER A 625 -35.31 -19.38 -2.25
N ALA A 626 -36.31 -19.65 -1.40
CA ALA A 626 -37.50 -18.82 -1.29
C ALA A 626 -37.31 -17.46 -0.60
N ASN A 627 -36.22 -17.25 0.16
CA ASN A 627 -36.07 -16.08 1.05
C ASN A 627 -34.68 -15.42 1.06
N TRP A 628 -33.73 -15.90 0.24
CA TRP A 628 -32.34 -15.43 0.25
C TRP A 628 -32.16 -13.90 0.11
N PRO A 629 -32.93 -13.15 -0.70
CA PRO A 629 -32.70 -11.71 -0.89
C PRO A 629 -33.11 -10.88 0.33
N LEU A 630 -34.03 -11.41 1.16
CA LEU A 630 -34.57 -10.71 2.33
C LEU A 630 -33.78 -11.02 3.60
N CYS A 631 -33.05 -12.15 3.65
CA CYS A 631 -32.26 -12.57 4.80
C CYS A 631 -31.30 -11.48 5.34
N PRO A 632 -30.58 -10.69 4.51
CA PRO A 632 -29.70 -9.64 5.03
C PRO A 632 -30.42 -8.50 5.76
N VAL A 633 -31.69 -8.25 5.43
CA VAL A 633 -32.44 -7.11 5.96
C VAL A 633 -33.24 -7.47 7.21
N ARG A 634 -33.61 -8.76 7.38
CA ARG A 634 -34.43 -9.25 8.49
C ARG A 634 -33.92 -8.89 9.89
N PRO A 635 -32.62 -9.00 10.21
CA PRO A 635 -32.11 -8.59 11.52
C PRO A 635 -32.40 -7.12 11.87
N PHE A 636 -32.50 -6.22 10.89
CA PHE A 636 -32.74 -4.80 11.13
C PHE A 636 -34.20 -4.48 11.53
N SER A 637 -35.12 -5.43 11.40
CA SER A 637 -36.48 -5.27 11.96
C SER A 637 -36.46 -5.11 13.49
N PHE A 638 -35.44 -5.63 14.18
CA PHE A 638 -35.27 -5.48 15.63
C PHE A 638 -34.95 -4.05 16.09
N VAL A 639 -34.69 -3.11 15.18
CA VAL A 639 -34.69 -1.67 15.49
C VAL A 639 -36.06 -1.22 16.01
N LEU A 640 -37.15 -1.86 15.55
CA LEU A 640 -38.51 -1.58 16.00
C LEU A 640 -38.87 -2.30 17.31
N ALA A 641 -37.97 -3.13 17.86
CA ALA A 641 -38.16 -3.84 19.13
C ALA A 641 -37.35 -3.16 20.25
N PRO A 642 -37.94 -2.24 21.05
CA PRO A 642 -37.18 -1.42 22.00
C PRO A 642 -36.41 -2.23 23.05
N THR A 643 -36.93 -3.40 23.42
CA THR A 643 -36.30 -4.32 24.40
C THR A 643 -34.98 -4.88 23.88
N VAL A 644 -34.97 -5.37 22.63
CA VAL A 644 -33.79 -5.93 21.96
C VAL A 644 -32.83 -4.83 21.55
N LEU A 645 -33.35 -3.70 21.03
CA LEU A 645 -32.54 -2.53 20.70
C LEU A 645 -31.79 -2.02 21.93
N TRP A 646 -32.48 -1.84 23.06
CA TRP A 646 -31.85 -1.43 24.30
C TRP A 646 -30.76 -2.40 24.75
N ALA A 647 -31.06 -3.71 24.75
CA ALA A 647 -30.07 -4.73 25.14
C ALA A 647 -28.83 -4.70 24.24
N SER A 648 -29.03 -4.49 22.94
CA SER A 648 -27.95 -4.44 21.94
C SER A 648 -27.11 -3.17 22.06
N VAL A 649 -27.74 -2.02 22.32
CA VAL A 649 -27.05 -0.74 22.54
C VAL A 649 -26.29 -0.77 23.87
N ALA A 650 -26.89 -1.28 24.96
CA ALA A 650 -26.24 -1.41 26.25
C ALA A 650 -24.98 -2.29 26.17
N TYR A 651 -25.08 -3.43 25.47
CA TYR A 651 -23.94 -4.28 25.17
C TYR A 651 -22.88 -3.56 24.31
N GLY A 652 -23.30 -2.87 23.25
CA GLY A 652 -22.43 -2.16 22.33
C GLY A 652 -21.64 -1.02 22.96
N VAL A 653 -22.28 -0.19 23.79
CA VAL A 653 -21.60 0.90 24.49
C VAL A 653 -20.66 0.37 25.58
N ALA A 654 -21.04 -0.69 26.30
CA ALA A 654 -20.14 -1.31 27.26
C ALA A 654 -18.91 -1.94 26.59
N ALA A 655 -19.09 -2.59 25.42
CA ALA A 655 -17.98 -3.05 24.58
C ALA A 655 -17.13 -1.88 24.04
N GLY A 656 -17.78 -0.75 23.76
CA GLY A 656 -17.15 0.53 23.45
C GLY A 656 -16.14 0.95 24.52
N GLY A 657 -16.51 0.86 25.81
CA GLY A 657 -15.59 1.09 26.94
C GLY A 657 -14.31 0.26 26.88
N LEU A 658 -14.45 -1.04 26.62
CA LEU A 658 -13.31 -1.95 26.49
C LEU A 658 -12.42 -1.56 25.29
N THR A 659 -13.06 -1.22 24.17
CA THR A 659 -12.40 -0.80 22.93
C THR A 659 -11.66 0.52 23.12
N SER A 660 -12.30 1.50 23.76
CA SER A 660 -11.74 2.81 24.09
C SER A 660 -10.46 2.69 24.92
N ILE A 661 -10.43 1.83 25.94
CA ILE A 661 -9.20 1.56 26.69
C ILE A 661 -8.15 0.94 25.76
N GLY A 662 -8.50 -0.13 25.05
CA GLY A 662 -7.56 -0.88 24.21
C GLY A 662 -6.87 -0.03 23.14
N VAL A 663 -7.63 0.81 22.44
CA VAL A 663 -7.09 1.71 21.39
C VAL A 663 -6.21 2.81 21.97
N CYS A 664 -6.51 3.29 23.18
CA CYS A 664 -5.76 4.37 23.82
C CYS A 664 -4.52 3.88 24.60
N ILE A 665 -4.27 2.57 24.71
CA ILE A 665 -3.09 2.04 25.43
C ILE A 665 -1.77 2.66 24.95
N PRO A 666 -1.47 2.73 23.63
CA PRO A 666 -0.20 3.32 23.17
C PRO A 666 -0.08 4.80 23.52
N GLN A 667 -1.18 5.55 23.41
CA GLN A 667 -1.25 6.98 23.71
C GLN A 667 -1.10 7.26 25.22
N LEU A 668 -1.70 6.42 26.08
CA LEU A 668 -1.76 6.64 27.52
C LEU A 668 -0.58 6.04 28.29
N LEU A 669 -0.04 4.92 27.83
CA LEU A 669 1.06 4.20 28.49
C LEU A 669 2.42 4.43 27.80
N GLY A 670 2.44 5.05 26.62
CA GLY A 670 3.67 5.51 25.96
C GLY A 670 4.24 6.81 26.53
N VAL A 671 3.51 7.51 27.42
CA VAL A 671 3.99 8.75 28.05
C VAL A 671 5.21 8.50 28.94
N PRO A 672 6.10 9.50 29.15
CA PRO A 672 7.36 9.32 29.89
C PRO A 672 7.23 8.72 31.29
N THR A 673 6.09 8.90 31.95
CA THR A 673 5.79 8.35 33.28
C THR A 673 5.78 6.82 33.30
N TYR A 674 5.17 6.19 32.29
CA TYR A 674 5.10 4.73 32.17
C TYR A 674 6.18 4.20 31.24
N ASN A 675 6.40 4.87 30.11
CA ASN A 675 7.43 4.55 29.10
C ASN A 675 7.38 3.09 28.62
N TYR A 676 6.16 2.56 28.39
CA TYR A 676 5.98 1.18 27.96
C TYR A 676 6.25 1.03 26.47
N ASN A 677 7.13 0.09 26.10
CA ASN A 677 7.33 -0.35 24.71
C ASN A 677 6.16 -1.23 24.21
N SER A 678 6.17 -1.59 22.93
CA SER A 678 5.09 -2.38 22.31
C SER A 678 4.83 -3.72 23.00
N ALA A 679 5.86 -4.48 23.41
CA ALA A 679 5.66 -5.70 24.17
C ALA A 679 5.02 -5.46 25.55
N THR A 680 5.47 -4.45 26.30
CA THR A 680 4.94 -4.15 27.63
C THR A 680 3.50 -3.62 27.57
N GLN A 681 3.17 -2.85 26.54
CA GLN A 681 1.79 -2.44 26.23
C GLN A 681 0.90 -3.65 25.94
N GLY A 682 1.38 -4.61 25.13
CA GLY A 682 0.67 -5.87 24.89
C GLY A 682 0.47 -6.69 26.17
N LEU A 683 1.49 -6.76 27.04
CA LEU A 683 1.40 -7.44 28.32
C LEU A 683 0.37 -6.79 29.25
N PHE A 684 0.24 -5.47 29.22
CA PHE A 684 -0.74 -4.74 30.01
C PHE A 684 -2.19 -5.16 29.66
N SER A 685 -2.48 -5.51 28.40
CA SER A 685 -3.79 -6.03 27.98
C SER A 685 -4.20 -7.33 28.70
N LEU A 686 -3.26 -8.10 29.29
CA LEU A 686 -3.59 -9.26 30.12
C LEU A 686 -4.36 -8.87 31.40
N CYS A 687 -4.31 -7.61 31.84
CA CYS A 687 -5.15 -7.14 32.94
C CYS A 687 -6.64 -7.28 32.62
N SER A 688 -7.02 -6.98 31.38
CA SER A 688 -8.37 -7.20 30.86
C SER A 688 -8.71 -8.68 30.77
N PHE A 689 -7.78 -9.52 30.28
CA PHE A 689 -7.96 -10.97 30.21
C PHE A 689 -8.37 -11.56 31.57
N VAL A 690 -7.67 -11.19 32.65
CA VAL A 690 -8.02 -11.64 34.00
C VAL A 690 -9.44 -11.20 34.38
N GLY A 691 -9.83 -9.96 34.07
CA GLY A 691 -11.17 -9.45 34.32
C GLY A 691 -12.25 -10.23 33.55
N VAL A 692 -12.05 -10.44 32.26
CA VAL A 692 -12.95 -11.21 31.39
C VAL A 692 -13.11 -12.65 31.88
N VAL A 693 -12.02 -13.33 32.25
CA VAL A 693 -12.06 -14.71 32.74
C VAL A 693 -12.83 -14.81 34.05
N LEU A 694 -12.56 -13.90 35.00
CA LEU A 694 -13.30 -13.86 36.27
C LEU A 694 -14.78 -13.53 36.05
N GLY A 695 -15.10 -12.64 35.12
CA GLY A 695 -16.47 -12.29 34.76
C GLY A 695 -17.20 -13.47 34.14
N GLY A 696 -16.63 -14.06 33.10
CA GLY A 696 -17.23 -15.19 32.39
C GLY A 696 -17.35 -16.48 33.21
N THR A 697 -16.56 -16.64 34.28
CA THR A 697 -16.63 -17.80 35.18
C THR A 697 -17.39 -17.49 36.47
N VAL A 698 -16.78 -16.74 37.38
CA VAL A 698 -17.34 -16.43 38.71
C VAL A 698 -18.58 -15.55 38.59
N GLY A 699 -18.50 -14.48 37.79
CA GLY A 699 -19.62 -13.58 37.55
C GLY A 699 -20.82 -14.29 36.92
N SER A 700 -20.60 -15.05 35.84
CA SER A 700 -21.63 -15.87 35.21
C SER A 700 -22.22 -16.93 36.16
N LYS A 701 -21.42 -17.54 37.03
CA LYS A 701 -21.92 -18.49 38.04
C LYS A 701 -22.82 -17.82 39.08
N LEU A 702 -22.49 -16.59 39.49
CA LEU A 702 -23.36 -15.80 40.38
C LEU A 702 -24.70 -15.48 39.71
N VAL A 703 -24.66 -15.05 38.44
CA VAL A 703 -25.85 -14.82 37.61
C VAL A 703 -26.69 -16.10 37.53
N TYR A 704 -26.07 -17.25 37.25
CA TYR A 704 -26.76 -18.54 37.21
C TYR A 704 -27.46 -18.88 38.53
N ILE A 705 -26.79 -18.72 39.67
CA ILE A 705 -27.38 -19.02 40.99
C ILE A 705 -28.58 -18.13 41.28
N VAL A 706 -28.49 -16.83 40.96
CA VAL A 706 -29.60 -15.89 41.16
C VAL A 706 -30.76 -16.24 40.23
N ASN A 707 -30.48 -16.49 38.95
CA ASN A 707 -31.49 -16.89 37.98
C ASN A 707 -32.21 -18.18 38.38
N ALA A 708 -31.47 -19.22 38.80
CA ALA A 708 -32.04 -20.48 39.25
C ALA A 708 -32.92 -20.33 40.50
N ARG A 709 -32.56 -19.42 41.41
CA ARG A 709 -33.39 -19.12 42.59
C ARG A 709 -34.69 -18.41 42.22
N ILE A 710 -34.63 -17.48 41.27
CA ILE A 710 -35.82 -16.76 40.78
C ILE A 710 -36.76 -17.74 40.07
N GLU A 711 -36.21 -18.54 39.15
CA GLU A 711 -36.98 -19.54 38.39
C GLU A 711 -37.63 -20.58 39.31
N LYS A 712 -36.87 -21.10 40.30
CA LYS A 712 -37.41 -22.04 41.28
C LYS A 712 -38.59 -21.45 42.05
N ARG A 713 -38.47 -20.22 42.56
CA ARG A 713 -39.57 -19.53 43.27
C ARG A 713 -40.78 -19.35 42.37
N ARG A 714 -40.56 -19.05 41.10
CA ARG A 714 -41.62 -18.81 40.11
C ARG A 714 -42.36 -20.11 39.76
N SER A 715 -41.62 -21.19 39.54
CA SER A 715 -42.13 -22.54 39.34
C SER A 715 -42.96 -23.01 40.55
N GLU A 716 -42.50 -22.75 41.77
CA GLU A 716 -43.24 -23.04 43.02
C GLU A 716 -44.58 -22.28 43.11
N HIS A 717 -44.70 -21.12 42.44
CA HIS A 717 -45.95 -20.35 42.34
C HIS A 717 -46.73 -20.61 41.04
N GLY A 718 -46.33 -21.61 40.24
CA GLY A 718 -46.98 -22.02 38.99
C GLY A 718 -47.01 -20.91 37.92
N GLN A 719 -45.98 -20.07 37.85
CA GLN A 719 -45.84 -18.99 36.86
C GLN A 719 -44.82 -19.38 35.77
N SER A 720 -45.05 -18.97 34.51
CA SER A 720 -44.16 -19.19 33.35
C SER A 720 -42.88 -18.37 33.41
N HIS A 721 -41.83 -18.79 32.70
CA HIS A 721 -40.56 -18.06 32.59
C HIS A 721 -40.72 -16.64 32.03
N LYS A 722 -40.08 -15.65 32.66
CA LYS A 722 -40.02 -14.24 32.19
C LYS A 722 -38.59 -13.78 31.91
N PRO A 723 -38.26 -13.41 30.68
CA PRO A 723 -36.92 -12.93 30.34
C PRO A 723 -36.51 -11.66 31.11
N GLU A 724 -37.44 -10.76 31.43
CA GLU A 724 -37.16 -9.50 32.13
C GLU A 724 -36.54 -9.70 33.51
N GLU A 725 -36.80 -10.82 34.19
CA GLU A 725 -36.25 -11.10 35.52
C GLU A 725 -34.72 -11.19 35.52
N ARG A 726 -34.11 -11.44 34.36
CA ARG A 726 -32.66 -11.39 34.18
C ARG A 726 -32.09 -10.00 34.44
N LEU A 727 -32.86 -8.95 34.20
CA LEU A 727 -32.40 -7.55 34.31
C LEU A 727 -32.12 -7.15 35.77
N ILE A 728 -32.69 -7.85 36.75
CA ILE A 728 -32.40 -7.63 38.18
C ILE A 728 -30.90 -7.83 38.46
N MET A 729 -30.26 -8.75 37.73
CA MET A 729 -28.84 -9.08 37.91
C MET A 729 -27.89 -8.00 37.36
N ILE A 730 -28.41 -7.02 36.61
CA ILE A 730 -27.63 -5.88 36.09
C ILE A 730 -27.22 -4.93 37.22
N VAL A 731 -27.94 -4.89 38.34
CA VAL A 731 -27.69 -3.93 39.44
C VAL A 731 -26.26 -3.99 39.97
N VAL A 732 -25.66 -5.18 40.10
CA VAL A 732 -24.26 -5.31 40.53
C VAL A 732 -23.30 -4.77 39.46
N HIS A 733 -23.62 -5.02 38.20
CA HIS A 733 -22.80 -4.68 37.04
C HIS A 733 -22.90 -3.21 36.66
N PHE A 734 -23.99 -2.55 37.07
CA PHE A 734 -24.14 -1.10 37.06
C PHE A 734 -22.92 -0.40 37.68
N PHE A 735 -22.42 -0.92 38.80
CA PHE A 735 -21.26 -0.36 39.49
C PHE A 735 -19.95 -0.85 38.89
N THR A 736 -19.79 -2.16 38.62
CA THR A 736 -18.49 -2.68 38.19
C THR A 736 -18.07 -2.18 36.80
N VAL A 737 -18.99 -2.11 35.84
CA VAL A 737 -18.66 -1.64 34.47
C VAL A 737 -18.17 -0.19 34.48
N THR A 738 -18.76 0.66 35.32
CA THR A 738 -18.54 2.11 35.30
C THR A 738 -17.47 2.56 36.28
N ALA A 739 -17.43 1.99 37.48
CA ALA A 739 -16.36 2.26 38.44
C ALA A 739 -14.99 1.88 37.86
N GLY A 740 -14.91 0.81 37.07
CA GLY A 740 -13.68 0.43 36.37
C GLY A 740 -13.18 1.49 35.39
N LEU A 741 -14.08 2.10 34.60
CA LEU A 741 -13.74 3.16 33.65
C LEU A 741 -13.27 4.43 34.35
N VAL A 742 -14.02 4.88 35.38
CA VAL A 742 -13.66 6.06 36.16
C VAL A 742 -12.32 5.84 36.85
N LEU A 743 -12.11 4.68 37.47
CA LEU A 743 -10.85 4.35 38.14
C LEU A 743 -9.68 4.32 37.15
N TYR A 744 -9.88 3.75 35.96
CA TYR A 744 -8.88 3.77 34.90
C TYR A 744 -8.50 5.20 34.51
N GLY A 745 -9.49 6.05 34.21
CA GLY A 745 -9.28 7.44 33.83
C GLY A 745 -8.55 8.23 34.91
N VAL A 746 -9.00 8.14 36.16
CA VAL A 746 -8.35 8.79 37.32
C VAL A 746 -6.93 8.31 37.52
N ALA A 747 -6.68 7.00 37.42
CA ALA A 747 -5.35 6.46 37.66
C ALA A 747 -4.34 6.87 36.59
N VAL A 748 -4.74 6.93 35.32
CA VAL A 748 -3.88 7.40 34.22
C VAL A 748 -3.60 8.90 34.34
N ASP A 749 -4.63 9.72 34.58
CA ASP A 749 -4.52 11.18 34.64
C ASP A 749 -3.67 11.66 35.81
N HIS A 750 -3.84 11.04 36.99
CA HIS A 750 -3.02 11.30 38.18
C HIS A 750 -1.67 10.56 38.17
N GLN A 751 -1.32 9.86 37.08
CA GLN A 751 -0.04 9.18 36.94
C GLN A 751 0.27 8.20 38.09
N LEU A 752 -0.75 7.48 38.56
CA LEU A 752 -0.59 6.50 39.63
C LEU A 752 0.28 5.32 39.17
N PRO A 753 0.86 4.53 40.09
CA PRO A 753 1.57 3.31 39.71
C PRO A 753 0.71 2.41 38.83
N TRP A 754 1.32 1.68 37.89
CA TRP A 754 0.64 0.87 36.87
C TRP A 754 -0.48 -0.05 37.39
N ILE A 755 -0.42 -0.44 38.66
CA ILE A 755 -1.43 -1.23 39.36
C ILE A 755 -2.79 -0.50 39.37
N GLY A 756 -2.81 0.83 39.51
CA GLY A 756 -4.01 1.65 39.48
C GLY A 756 -4.81 1.49 38.18
N PRO A 757 -4.26 1.86 37.01
CA PRO A 757 -4.96 1.68 35.75
C PRO A 757 -5.20 0.20 35.43
N ALA A 758 -4.27 -0.71 35.76
CA ALA A 758 -4.48 -2.16 35.58
C ALA A 758 -5.72 -2.68 36.34
N PHE A 759 -5.95 -2.18 37.56
CA PHE A 759 -7.09 -2.58 38.38
C PHE A 759 -8.41 -2.01 37.84
N GLY A 760 -8.41 -0.75 37.40
CA GLY A 760 -9.57 -0.14 36.71
C GLY A 760 -9.96 -0.91 35.45
N TYR A 761 -8.96 -1.24 34.62
CA TYR A 761 -9.18 -2.01 33.39
C TYR A 761 -9.78 -3.38 33.69
N ARG A 762 -9.24 -4.10 34.68
CA ARG A 762 -9.74 -5.41 35.12
C ARG A 762 -11.19 -5.34 35.61
N ILE A 763 -11.54 -4.35 36.42
CA ILE A 763 -12.91 -4.19 36.96
C ILE A 763 -13.92 -3.93 35.85
N HIS A 764 -13.57 -3.05 34.90
CA HIS A 764 -14.42 -2.79 33.75
C HIS A 764 -14.63 -4.06 32.91
N SER A 765 -13.54 -4.78 32.59
CA SER A 765 -13.61 -6.02 31.81
C SER A 765 -14.41 -7.13 32.50
N PHE A 766 -14.31 -7.24 33.83
CA PHE A 766 -15.16 -8.15 34.62
C PHE A 766 -16.63 -7.79 34.49
N GLY A 767 -16.97 -6.52 34.72
CA GLY A 767 -18.36 -6.04 34.62
C GLY A 767 -18.93 -6.24 33.22
N PHE A 768 -18.14 -5.91 32.19
CA PHE A 768 -18.52 -6.02 30.80
C PHE A 768 -18.81 -7.47 30.40
N ALA A 769 -17.94 -8.43 30.77
CA ALA A 769 -18.13 -9.83 30.43
C ALA A 769 -19.47 -10.38 30.98
N VAL A 770 -19.84 -10.02 32.21
CA VAL A 770 -21.09 -10.47 32.81
C VAL A 770 -22.29 -9.72 32.24
N LEU A 771 -22.18 -8.40 32.05
CA LEU A 771 -23.22 -7.59 31.43
C LEU A 771 -23.56 -8.12 30.02
N ALA A 772 -22.54 -8.41 29.21
CA ALA A 772 -22.68 -9.01 27.90
C ALA A 772 -23.48 -10.32 27.98
N GLY A 773 -23.13 -11.22 28.90
CA GLY A 773 -23.87 -12.48 29.10
C GLY A 773 -25.36 -12.27 29.45
N ILE A 774 -25.67 -11.30 30.31
CA ILE A 774 -27.06 -10.98 30.71
C ILE A 774 -27.86 -10.40 29.53
N THR A 775 -27.34 -9.37 28.85
CA THR A 775 -28.04 -8.71 27.75
C THR A 775 -28.22 -9.63 26.55
N PHE A 776 -27.21 -10.48 26.29
CA PHE A 776 -27.23 -11.44 25.19
C PHE A 776 -28.26 -12.55 25.45
N SER A 777 -28.30 -13.12 26.66
CA SER A 777 -29.31 -14.12 27.03
C SER A 777 -30.72 -13.52 27.04
N TYR A 778 -30.89 -12.30 27.54
CA TYR A 778 -32.17 -11.60 27.53
C TYR A 778 -32.72 -11.37 26.12
N ALA A 779 -31.86 -10.96 25.18
CA ALA A 779 -32.25 -10.73 23.80
C ALA A 779 -32.73 -12.02 23.12
N VAL A 780 -32.00 -13.14 23.32
CA VAL A 780 -32.37 -14.46 22.79
C VAL A 780 -33.67 -14.95 23.40
N ASP A 781 -33.81 -14.91 24.73
CA ASP A 781 -35.02 -15.37 25.43
C ASP A 781 -36.26 -14.53 25.10
N SER A 782 -36.08 -13.29 24.64
CA SER A 782 -37.18 -12.43 24.20
C SER A 782 -37.81 -12.91 22.89
N TYR A 783 -37.02 -13.50 21.98
CA TYR A 783 -37.47 -13.97 20.66
C TYR A 783 -36.78 -15.29 20.27
N LEU A 784 -37.14 -16.38 20.96
CA LEU A 784 -36.51 -17.69 20.80
C LEU A 784 -36.50 -18.21 19.35
N VAL A 785 -37.61 -18.04 18.62
CA VAL A 785 -37.77 -18.53 17.23
C VAL A 785 -36.89 -17.76 16.24
N ARG A 786 -36.66 -16.46 16.49
CA ARG A 786 -35.82 -15.58 15.66
C ARG A 786 -34.45 -15.32 16.30
N SER A 787 -34.01 -16.19 17.20
CA SER A 787 -32.77 -16.04 17.99
C SER A 787 -31.54 -15.75 17.12
N GLY A 788 -31.37 -16.45 16.01
CA GLY A 788 -30.27 -16.19 15.07
C GLY A 788 -30.25 -14.76 14.52
N GLU A 789 -31.41 -14.22 14.15
CA GLU A 789 -31.51 -12.85 13.62
C GLU A 789 -31.32 -11.79 14.70
N VAL A 790 -31.79 -12.05 15.93
CA VAL A 790 -31.49 -11.23 17.11
C VAL A 790 -29.98 -11.15 17.36
N MET A 791 -29.28 -12.28 17.25
CA MET A 791 -27.83 -12.35 17.47
C MET A 791 -27.04 -11.58 16.42
N VAL A 792 -27.46 -11.68 15.15
CA VAL A 792 -26.89 -10.88 14.05
C VAL A 792 -27.06 -9.39 14.35
N PHE A 793 -28.28 -8.98 14.72
CA PHE A 793 -28.57 -7.58 15.05
C PHE A 793 -27.74 -7.08 16.24
N ASN A 794 -27.66 -7.87 17.31
CA ASN A 794 -26.91 -7.54 18.52
C ASN A 794 -25.41 -7.35 18.23
N THR A 795 -24.81 -8.29 17.49
CA THR A 795 -23.38 -8.25 17.13
C THR A 795 -23.07 -7.09 16.18
N THR A 796 -23.96 -6.84 15.20
CA THR A 796 -23.85 -5.70 14.26
C THR A 796 -23.90 -4.37 14.99
N THR A 797 -24.87 -4.21 15.90
CA THR A 797 -25.04 -2.99 16.71
C THR A 797 -23.79 -2.75 17.58
N ARG A 798 -23.28 -3.80 18.24
CA ARG A 798 -22.06 -3.73 19.03
C ARG A 798 -20.86 -3.30 18.19
N ALA A 799 -20.68 -3.89 17.01
CA ALA A 799 -19.57 -3.59 16.12
C ALA A 799 -19.60 -2.13 15.64
N PHE A 800 -20.78 -1.62 15.25
CA PHE A 800 -20.95 -0.24 14.83
C PHE A 800 -20.62 0.75 15.96
N LEU A 801 -21.12 0.49 17.18
CA LEU A 801 -20.83 1.32 18.34
C LEU A 801 -19.35 1.26 18.73
N SER A 802 -18.76 0.06 18.76
CA SER A 802 -17.33 -0.12 19.09
C SER A 802 -16.41 0.58 18.09
N PHE A 803 -16.76 0.57 16.79
CA PHE A 803 -16.07 1.36 15.76
C PHE A 803 -16.15 2.86 16.04
N GLY A 804 -17.34 3.37 16.36
CA GLY A 804 -17.52 4.76 16.76
C GLY A 804 -16.63 5.14 17.96
N PHE A 805 -16.59 4.30 18.99
CA PHE A 805 -15.72 4.55 20.16
C PHE A 805 -14.24 4.45 19.84
N ALA A 806 -13.81 3.49 19.03
CA ALA A 806 -12.41 3.35 18.62
C ALA A 806 -11.88 4.64 17.95
N HIS A 807 -12.69 5.28 17.11
CA HIS A 807 -12.34 6.52 16.42
C HIS A 807 -12.51 7.78 17.26
N LEU A 808 -13.60 7.88 18.02
CA LEU A 808 -13.91 9.11 18.76
C LEU A 808 -13.08 9.26 20.04
N THR A 809 -12.75 8.16 20.72
CA THR A 809 -12.14 8.22 22.05
C THR A 809 -10.72 8.83 22.06
N PRO A 810 -9.78 8.46 21.17
CA PRO A 810 -8.43 9.02 21.18
C PRO A 810 -8.42 10.55 21.03
N ASN A 811 -9.23 11.07 20.10
CA ASN A 811 -9.38 12.49 19.85
C ASN A 811 -10.08 13.21 21.01
N PHE A 812 -11.15 12.62 21.55
CA PHE A 812 -11.85 13.19 22.71
C PHE A 812 -10.93 13.24 23.93
N LEU A 813 -10.14 12.20 24.16
CA LEU A 813 -9.16 12.13 25.24
C LEU A 813 -8.12 13.25 25.14
N ASN A 814 -7.63 13.57 23.95
CA ASN A 814 -6.71 14.69 23.75
C ASN A 814 -7.33 16.07 24.07
N GLN A 815 -8.64 16.22 23.90
CA GLN A 815 -9.33 17.49 24.15
C GLN A 815 -9.66 17.72 25.62
N VAL A 816 -10.11 16.68 26.33
CA VAL A 816 -10.67 16.81 27.69
C VAL A 816 -9.87 16.10 28.79
N GLY A 817 -8.87 15.29 28.44
CA GLY A 817 -8.10 14.49 29.38
C GLY A 817 -8.76 13.15 29.74
N ALA A 818 -8.00 12.26 30.38
CA ALA A 818 -8.42 10.86 30.60
C ALA A 818 -9.56 10.76 31.62
N VAL A 819 -9.51 11.51 32.74
CA VAL A 819 -10.57 11.51 33.76
C VAL A 819 -11.92 11.87 33.16
N VAL A 820 -11.99 12.99 32.44
CA VAL A 820 -13.24 13.48 31.87
C VAL A 820 -13.74 12.54 30.79
N ALA A 821 -12.86 12.08 29.89
CA ALA A 821 -13.24 11.18 28.80
C ALA A 821 -13.88 9.88 29.32
N TYR A 822 -13.22 9.19 30.25
CA TYR A 822 -13.73 7.92 30.78
C TYR A 822 -14.90 8.10 31.76
N SER A 823 -15.01 9.26 32.44
CA SER A 823 -16.17 9.57 33.28
C SER A 823 -17.43 9.84 32.43
N VAL A 824 -17.30 10.54 31.31
CA VAL A 824 -18.39 10.73 30.35
C VAL A 824 -18.86 9.38 29.81
N LEU A 825 -17.91 8.50 29.43
CA LEU A 825 -18.25 7.16 28.95
C LEU A 825 -18.97 6.32 30.01
N ALA A 826 -18.51 6.38 31.27
CA ALA A 826 -19.19 5.76 32.39
C ALA A 826 -20.61 6.31 32.61
N ALA A 827 -20.81 7.63 32.48
CA ALA A 827 -22.12 8.26 32.60
C ALA A 827 -23.10 7.82 31.50
N ILE A 828 -22.63 7.66 30.26
CA ILE A 828 -23.45 7.14 29.15
C ILE A 828 -23.89 5.70 29.46
N ILE A 829 -22.97 4.84 29.92
CA ILE A 829 -23.30 3.46 30.29
C ILE A 829 -24.31 3.45 31.45
N TRP A 830 -24.13 4.30 32.48
CA TRP A 830 -25.10 4.44 33.56
C TRP A 830 -26.48 4.83 33.07
N GLY A 831 -26.57 5.85 32.21
CA GLY A 831 -27.83 6.27 31.62
C GLY A 831 -28.54 5.10 30.93
N LEU A 832 -27.82 4.34 30.10
CA LEU A 832 -28.34 3.17 29.41
C LEU A 832 -28.78 2.06 30.37
N LEU A 833 -28.01 1.77 31.42
CA LEU A 833 -28.38 0.74 32.38
C LEU A 833 -29.57 1.14 33.26
N LEU A 834 -29.80 2.43 33.52
CA LEU A 834 -31.03 2.90 34.19
C LEU A 834 -32.29 2.64 33.34
N PHE A 835 -32.17 2.64 32.01
CA PHE A 835 -33.27 2.22 31.13
C PHE A 835 -33.63 0.73 31.26
N ALA A 836 -32.85 -0.09 31.98
CA ALA A 836 -33.26 -1.44 32.34
C ALA A 836 -34.56 -1.44 33.19
N ILE A 837 -34.81 -0.40 33.99
CA ILE A 837 -35.99 -0.30 34.86
C ILE A 837 -37.29 -0.21 34.03
N PRO A 838 -37.46 0.74 33.09
CA PRO A 838 -38.64 0.77 32.24
C PRO A 838 -38.74 -0.47 31.35
N VAL A 839 -37.63 -1.04 30.88
CA VAL A 839 -37.63 -2.31 30.13
C VAL A 839 -38.13 -3.47 31.00
N PHE A 840 -37.76 -3.51 32.28
CA PHE A 840 -38.24 -4.51 33.24
C PHE A 840 -39.76 -4.39 33.48
N LEU A 841 -40.28 -3.17 33.63
CA LEU A 841 -41.68 -2.92 33.96
C LEU A 841 -42.62 -3.04 32.73
N LEU A 842 -42.18 -2.54 31.57
CA LEU A 842 -42.97 -2.47 30.34
C LEU A 842 -42.63 -3.56 29.32
N GLY A 843 -41.57 -4.33 29.55
CA GLY A 843 -41.04 -5.36 28.65
C GLY A 843 -42.10 -6.29 28.08
N PRO A 844 -42.96 -6.93 28.90
CA PRO A 844 -43.98 -7.84 28.40
C PRO A 844 -44.94 -7.16 27.39
N LYS A 845 -45.39 -5.93 27.70
CA LYS A 845 -46.28 -5.16 26.81
C LYS A 845 -45.59 -4.74 25.52
N LEU A 846 -44.31 -4.38 25.60
CA LEU A 846 -43.52 -3.94 24.44
C LEU A 846 -43.25 -5.10 23.48
N ARG A 847 -42.97 -6.31 23.99
CA ARG A 847 -42.81 -7.50 23.16
C ARG A 847 -44.12 -7.90 22.48
N ASP A 848 -45.23 -7.92 23.22
CA ASP A 848 -46.54 -8.23 22.66
C ASP A 848 -46.94 -7.28 21.51
N LEU A 849 -46.56 -6.00 21.61
CA LEU A 849 -46.78 -5.01 20.57
C LEU A 849 -45.88 -5.27 19.35
N THR A 850 -44.60 -5.56 19.58
CA THR A 850 -43.57 -5.63 18.54
C THR A 850 -43.55 -6.95 17.79
N ASN A 851 -44.06 -8.04 18.39
CA ASN A 851 -44.28 -9.34 17.75
C ASN A 851 -45.13 -9.30 16.48
N ARG A 852 -45.88 -8.22 16.24
CA ARG A 852 -46.68 -8.04 15.02
C ARG A 852 -45.89 -7.47 13.85
N TYR A 853 -44.75 -6.83 14.14
CA TYR A 853 -43.92 -6.08 13.19
C TYR A 853 -42.57 -6.76 12.94
N VAL A 854 -42.13 -7.52 13.93
CA VAL A 854 -40.92 -8.35 13.98
C VAL A 854 -41.44 -9.77 14.16
#